data_AF-A0A6G0UTW9-F1
#
_entry.id   AF-A0A6G0UTW9-F1
#
_cell.length_a   1.000
_cell.length_b   1.000
_cell.length_c   1.000
_cell.angle_alpha   90.00
_cell.angle_beta   90.00
_cell.angle_gamma   90.00
#
_symmetry.space_group_name_H-M   'P 1'
#
loop_
_entity.id
_entity.type
_entity.pdbx_description
1 polymer ?
#
loop_
_entity_poly.entity_id
_entity_poly.type
_entity_poly.pdbx_seq_one_letter_code
_entity_poly.pdbx_strand_id
1 'polypeptide(L)'
;MNLPLEYFYNEKVARFYIYYTSIIACSAFIAASLLVTAVLTQSGINNSLRSYLLNHIFWLFMLELVLLMGFFRESSYKVTIFAMMSTLMIVVFSALALAGTFIERQNSNVYTDKSFTIISIRITANDGESAQIQERIRPAMYLGVSCDNEEGAFVVYVMEVDFDEKLRSVFIKASLTNDSLPIFKKLKKREVSVFIIPNIRLFNIVKEMIEDVRKDKKFIAKIFPSSSDNNQPDKSSEENASDISIDDLGPMQCLNTKQREAVKKIIRPSSETFVLIGPPGTGKTLTLAAAIEILLHTNSRNRILICAPTNKAADVIAEEVQKISTVLQSEIFKLNSISRDVLERNLNLDPIIRICLDYFGEKERLVYKLPRLEEFQSFKIIICTLGLVPIFSNFYKPLLNNERYQFSHIFIDEAGQSPELDCWVPLKLLGSPKTRLILAGDPKQLGPVTTAKVLDRFDIGYKKSLMERLSKYSCFDSVNNMVELQENYRSHEKIVEIFSDLFYKSEVLATHHHDNDSICRHIGHYPVRFVDVMGEEELNSQGSCRNTAEANAVLQYIKFFKNLSDQKKCIINDEDIGVIAPYKYQASFIRERLEKDSKIQVDTVEKYQGMEKRIIIITTVRTKSKLGFIGDMRRINTAISRAKHFLVVIGKSSALENSYYWEQFIQVCQNNKFYIEYEQKPR
;
A
#
# COMPACT_ATOMS: atom_id res chain seq x y z
N MET A 1 -2.65 71.88 28.00
CA MET A 1 -2.01 73.10 28.54
C MET A 1 -2.32 74.24 27.59
N ASN A 2 -3.07 75.24 28.05
CA ASN A 2 -3.29 76.49 27.32
C ASN A 2 -2.02 77.34 27.43
N LEU A 3 -1.33 77.57 26.31
CA LEU A 3 -0.28 78.58 26.19
C LEU A 3 -0.54 79.43 24.93
N PRO A 4 -0.29 80.75 24.97
CA PRO A 4 -0.61 81.67 23.88
C PRO A 4 0.27 81.43 22.63
N LEU A 5 -0.33 81.64 21.46
CA LEU A 5 0.21 81.36 20.12
C LEU A 5 1.43 82.20 19.67
N GLU A 6 1.96 83.08 20.51
CA GLU A 6 3.03 84.02 20.11
C GLU A 6 4.47 83.50 20.26
N TYR A 7 4.68 82.26 20.72
CA TYR A 7 6.04 81.66 20.81
C TYR A 7 6.44 80.77 19.62
N PHE A 8 5.62 80.67 18.58
CA PHE A 8 5.87 79.80 17.42
C PHE A 8 6.74 80.41 16.30
N TYR A 9 7.46 81.51 16.56
CA TYR A 9 8.39 82.12 15.60
C TYR A 9 9.84 81.64 15.71
N ASN A 10 10.08 80.50 16.36
CA ASN A 10 11.38 79.85 16.32
C ASN A 10 11.22 78.44 15.76
N GLU A 11 11.55 78.29 14.48
CA GLU A 11 11.40 77.05 13.70
C GLU A 11 12.01 75.82 14.41
N LYS A 12 13.06 76.03 15.21
CA LYS A 12 13.67 74.98 16.05
C LYS A 12 12.77 74.49 17.19
N VAL A 13 12.01 75.38 17.84
CA VAL A 13 11.13 75.03 18.96
C VAL A 13 9.86 74.34 18.46
N ALA A 14 9.31 74.80 17.33
CA ALA A 14 8.19 74.15 16.66
C ALA A 14 8.56 72.71 16.21
N ARG A 15 9.73 72.54 15.60
CA ARG A 15 10.25 71.21 15.21
C ARG A 15 10.53 70.32 16.43
N PHE A 16 11.01 70.89 17.55
CA PHE A 16 11.22 70.14 18.79
C PHE A 16 9.90 69.67 19.41
N TYR A 17 8.85 70.50 19.36
CA TYR A 17 7.52 70.14 19.86
C TYR A 17 6.84 69.07 18.98
N ILE A 18 6.97 69.18 17.65
CA ILE A 18 6.51 68.15 16.71
C ILE A 18 7.26 66.84 16.98
N TYR A 19 8.59 66.89 17.13
CA TYR A 19 9.40 65.72 17.46
C TYR A 19 8.98 65.05 18.78
N TYR A 20 8.77 65.84 19.84
CA TYR A 20 8.39 65.32 21.15
C TYR A 20 6.97 64.74 21.17
N THR A 21 6.02 65.41 20.49
CA THR A 21 4.64 64.92 20.35
C THR A 21 4.56 63.67 19.47
N SER A 22 5.38 63.55 18.41
CA SER A 22 5.49 62.34 17.61
C SER A 22 6.06 61.16 18.40
N ILE A 23 7.06 61.37 19.26
CA ILE A 23 7.61 60.31 20.13
C ILE A 23 6.57 59.84 21.15
N ILE A 24 5.85 60.77 21.78
CA ILE A 24 4.79 60.43 22.75
C ILE A 24 3.65 59.67 22.05
N ALA A 25 3.25 60.11 20.85
CA ALA A 25 2.24 59.41 20.06
C ALA A 25 2.68 58.00 19.67
N CYS A 26 3.91 57.82 19.20
CA CYS A 26 4.47 56.51 18.85
C CYS A 26 4.56 55.59 20.08
N SER A 27 5.02 56.10 21.22
CA SER A 27 5.14 55.30 22.45
C SER A 27 3.78 54.92 23.05
N ALA A 28 2.80 55.83 23.03
CA ALA A 28 1.42 55.52 23.42
C ALA A 28 0.78 54.46 22.51
N PHE A 29 1.05 54.52 21.21
CA PHE A 29 0.49 53.58 20.23
C PHE A 29 1.14 52.19 20.30
N ILE A 30 2.45 52.12 20.55
CA ILE A 30 3.16 50.86 20.83
C ILE A 30 2.61 50.23 22.11
N ALA A 31 2.40 51.02 23.17
CA ALA A 31 1.79 50.53 24.40
C ALA A 31 0.36 50.01 24.18
N ALA A 32 -0.46 50.72 23.40
CA ALA A 32 -1.81 50.28 23.04
C ALA A 32 -1.80 48.99 22.20
N SER A 33 -0.88 48.86 21.24
CA SER A 33 -0.74 47.67 20.40
C SER A 33 -0.27 46.45 21.18
N LEU A 34 0.67 46.63 22.12
CA LEU A 34 1.11 45.58 23.05
C LEU A 34 -0.03 45.16 23.99
N LEU A 35 -0.84 46.12 24.48
CA LEU A 35 -2.00 45.85 25.31
C LEU A 35 -3.08 45.07 24.55
N VAL A 36 -3.40 45.46 23.31
CA VAL A 36 -4.36 44.75 22.46
C VAL A 36 -3.87 43.35 22.12
N THR A 37 -2.58 43.19 21.84
CA THR A 37 -1.97 41.87 21.60
C THR A 37 -2.05 41.01 22.86
N ALA A 38 -1.74 41.57 24.04
CA ALA A 38 -1.85 40.86 25.32
C ALA A 38 -3.29 40.42 25.63
N VAL A 39 -4.28 41.31 25.42
CA VAL A 39 -5.70 41.04 25.63
C VAL A 39 -6.22 39.98 24.64
N LEU A 40 -5.87 40.10 23.35
CA LEU A 40 -6.18 39.09 22.34
C LEU A 40 -5.52 37.76 22.70
N THR A 41 -4.32 37.78 23.31
CA THR A 41 -3.64 36.56 23.71
C THR A 41 -4.30 35.80 24.86
N GLN A 42 -4.92 36.53 25.78
CA GLN A 42 -5.62 35.97 26.95
C GLN A 42 -7.12 35.70 26.70
N SER A 43 -7.69 36.26 25.64
CA SER A 43 -9.10 36.04 25.27
C SER A 43 -9.33 34.66 24.62
N GLY A 44 -10.43 33.99 24.99
CA GLY A 44 -10.87 32.70 24.44
C GLY A 44 -11.48 32.79 23.03
N ILE A 45 -10.98 33.69 22.19
CA ILE A 45 -11.50 33.95 20.84
C ILE A 45 -11.02 32.87 19.86
N ASN A 46 -11.85 32.53 18.88
CA ASN A 46 -11.58 31.57 17.79
C ASN A 46 -10.24 31.86 17.08
N ASN A 47 -9.43 30.82 16.89
CA ASN A 47 -8.07 30.87 16.35
C ASN A 47 -7.96 31.51 14.95
N SER A 48 -8.96 31.32 14.07
CA SER A 48 -8.88 31.93 12.72
C SER A 48 -9.06 33.44 12.76
N LEU A 49 -9.98 33.93 13.60
CA LEU A 49 -10.25 35.35 13.80
C LEU A 49 -9.05 36.04 14.45
N ARG A 50 -8.40 35.35 15.40
CA ARG A 50 -7.20 35.84 16.09
C ARG A 50 -5.99 35.95 15.16
N SER A 51 -5.76 34.96 14.28
CA SER A 51 -4.71 35.02 13.26
C SER A 51 -4.98 36.13 12.22
N TYR A 52 -6.23 36.28 11.79
CA TYR A 52 -6.63 37.34 10.86
C TYR A 52 -6.41 38.75 11.45
N LEU A 53 -6.80 38.97 12.71
CA LEU A 53 -6.60 40.24 13.42
C LEU A 53 -5.11 40.56 13.62
N LEU A 54 -4.29 39.58 14.01
CA LEU A 54 -2.86 39.77 14.19
C LEU A 54 -2.14 40.11 12.87
N ASN A 55 -2.53 39.47 11.76
CA ASN A 55 -1.99 39.80 10.43
C ASN A 55 -2.37 41.22 9.99
N HIS A 56 -3.60 41.67 10.23
CA HIS A 56 -4.01 43.04 9.91
C HIS A 56 -3.30 44.09 10.73
N ILE A 57 -3.11 43.85 12.04
CA ILE A 57 -2.33 44.73 12.92
C ILE A 57 -0.88 44.82 12.42
N PHE A 58 -0.28 43.69 12.00
CA PHE A 58 1.06 43.67 11.43
C PHE A 58 1.18 44.51 10.15
N TRP A 59 0.22 44.38 9.22
CA TRP A 59 0.24 45.16 7.97
C TRP A 59 0.00 46.66 8.20
N LEU A 60 -0.88 47.03 9.14
CA LEU A 60 -1.06 48.43 9.54
C LEU A 60 0.24 49.01 10.11
N PHE A 61 0.95 48.24 10.93
CA PHE A 61 2.25 48.64 11.49
C PHE A 61 3.32 48.84 10.40
N MET A 62 3.36 47.96 9.40
CA MET A 62 4.30 48.08 8.27
C MET A 62 4.00 49.28 7.37
N LEU A 63 2.72 49.57 7.10
CA LEU A 63 2.31 50.73 6.32
C LEU A 63 2.74 52.05 7.01
N GLU A 64 2.58 52.12 8.32
CA GLU A 64 2.90 53.31 9.10
C GLU A 64 4.43 53.51 9.23
N LEU A 65 5.20 52.42 9.30
CA LEU A 65 6.66 52.42 9.22
C LEU A 65 7.16 53.02 7.89
N VAL A 66 6.50 52.69 6.78
CA VAL A 66 6.82 53.25 5.46
C VAL A 66 6.49 54.76 5.41
N LEU A 67 5.37 55.17 6.01
CA LEU A 67 4.99 56.59 6.10
C LEU A 67 5.97 57.40 6.98
N LEU A 68 6.39 56.85 8.12
CA LEU A 68 7.42 57.45 9.00
C LEU A 68 8.77 57.55 8.28
N MET A 69 9.19 56.51 7.56
CA MET A 69 10.42 56.57 6.74
C MET A 69 10.34 57.61 5.62
N GLY A 70 9.15 57.84 5.06
CA GLY A 70 8.90 58.93 4.11
C GLY A 70 9.06 60.32 4.74
N PHE A 71 8.57 60.50 5.97
CA PHE A 71 8.56 61.80 6.66
C PHE A 71 9.96 62.24 7.15
N PHE A 72 10.83 61.29 7.54
CA PHE A 72 12.14 61.59 8.14
C PHE A 72 13.30 61.66 7.14
N ARG A 73 13.04 61.50 5.83
CA ARG A 73 14.05 61.46 4.76
C ARG A 73 14.85 62.77 4.61
N GLU A 74 14.37 63.89 5.15
CA GLU A 74 15.00 65.22 5.01
C GLU A 74 15.69 65.76 6.28
N SER A 75 15.81 64.99 7.37
CA SER A 75 16.35 65.52 8.63
C SER A 75 17.79 65.08 8.96
N SER A 76 18.60 66.00 9.47
CA SER A 76 20.04 65.83 9.79
C SER A 76 20.34 64.89 10.97
N TYR A 77 19.36 64.14 11.48
CA TYR A 77 19.44 63.37 12.74
C TYR A 77 19.61 61.87 12.50
N LYS A 78 20.53 61.49 11.61
CA LYS A 78 20.82 60.09 11.24
C LYS A 78 21.16 59.19 12.43
N VAL A 79 21.85 59.71 13.45
CA VAL A 79 22.26 58.94 14.63
C VAL A 79 21.07 58.56 15.52
N THR A 80 20.11 59.46 15.68
CA THR A 80 18.90 59.21 16.49
C THR A 80 17.93 58.27 15.78
N ILE A 81 17.82 58.38 14.45
CA ILE A 81 17.07 57.44 13.60
C ILE A 81 17.68 56.04 13.73
N PHE A 82 19.00 55.91 13.71
CA PHE A 82 19.67 54.63 13.86
C PHE A 82 19.39 54.01 15.24
N ALA A 83 19.46 54.80 16.33
CA ALA A 83 19.12 54.34 17.67
C ALA A 83 17.65 53.90 17.82
N MET A 84 16.71 54.65 17.23
CA MET A 84 15.29 54.25 17.22
C MET A 84 15.05 52.98 16.41
N MET A 85 15.67 52.84 15.23
CA MET A 85 15.56 51.61 14.43
C MET A 85 16.18 50.40 15.13
N SER A 86 17.26 50.59 15.87
CA SER A 86 17.91 49.54 16.65
C SER A 86 17.00 49.04 17.77
N THR A 87 16.40 49.98 18.49
CA THR A 87 15.47 49.68 19.59
C THR A 87 14.19 49.03 19.07
N LEU A 88 13.67 49.50 17.92
CA LEU A 88 12.49 48.93 17.26
C LEU A 88 12.76 47.52 16.74
N MET A 89 13.94 47.27 16.15
CA MET A 89 14.37 45.93 15.73
C MET A 89 14.45 44.98 16.92
N ILE A 90 14.99 45.41 18.06
CA ILE A 90 15.05 44.58 19.28
C ILE A 90 13.64 44.23 19.75
N VAL A 91 12.69 45.16 19.72
CA VAL A 91 11.30 44.91 20.11
C VAL A 91 10.61 43.94 19.13
N VAL A 92 10.82 44.10 17.82
CA VAL A 92 10.28 43.21 16.78
C VAL A 92 10.87 41.80 16.90
N PHE A 93 12.19 41.68 17.08
CA PHE A 93 12.84 40.37 17.29
C PHE A 93 12.41 39.71 18.60
N SER A 94 12.22 40.48 19.66
CA SER A 94 11.70 39.97 20.93
C SER A 94 10.24 39.50 20.79
N ALA A 95 9.41 40.24 20.06
CA ALA A 95 8.03 39.85 19.76
C ALA A 95 7.95 38.61 18.85
N LEU A 96 8.83 38.50 17.85
CA LEU A 96 8.95 37.31 17.00
C LEU A 96 9.47 36.10 17.77
N ALA A 97 10.41 36.28 18.70
CA ALA A 97 10.88 35.21 19.58
C ALA A 97 9.79 34.76 20.58
N LEU A 98 8.99 35.70 21.10
CA LEU A 98 7.81 35.40 21.93
C LEU A 98 6.69 34.72 21.12
N ALA A 99 6.45 35.15 19.88
CA ALA A 99 5.51 34.49 18.98
C ALA A 99 5.99 33.09 18.57
N GLY A 100 7.28 32.92 18.28
CA GLY A 100 7.91 31.64 17.97
C GLY A 100 7.82 30.66 19.15
N THR A 101 8.14 31.11 20.36
CA THR A 101 8.02 30.28 21.58
C THR A 101 6.57 30.00 21.97
N PHE A 102 5.60 30.86 21.62
CA PHE A 102 4.17 30.61 21.84
C PHE A 102 3.56 29.68 20.78
N ILE A 103 4.02 29.75 19.52
CA ILE A 103 3.69 28.80 18.45
C ILE A 103 4.31 27.43 18.76
N GLU A 104 5.56 27.36 19.24
CA GLU A 104 6.16 26.12 19.73
C GLU A 104 5.39 25.55 20.93
N ARG A 105 4.92 26.38 21.88
CA ARG A 105 4.09 25.93 23.01
C ARG A 105 2.67 25.50 22.63
N GLN A 106 2.08 26.09 21.58
CA GLN A 106 0.77 25.68 21.06
C GLN A 106 0.86 24.42 20.19
N ASN A 107 1.89 24.30 19.35
CA ASN A 107 2.20 23.06 18.63
C ASN A 107 2.62 21.93 19.59
N SER A 108 3.27 22.23 20.72
CA SER A 108 3.51 21.20 21.74
C SER A 108 2.23 20.78 22.46
N ASN A 109 1.26 21.67 22.68
CA ASN A 109 0.03 21.37 23.43
C ASN A 109 -1.11 20.77 22.59
N VAL A 110 -1.10 20.92 21.27
CA VAL A 110 -2.06 20.22 20.37
C VAL A 110 -1.58 18.79 20.03
N TYR A 111 -0.29 18.49 20.22
CA TYR A 111 0.29 17.17 19.99
C TYR A 111 0.62 16.38 21.28
N THR A 112 0.20 16.88 22.44
CA THR A 112 0.25 16.09 23.68
C THR A 112 -0.95 15.17 23.81
N ASP A 113 -1.14 14.26 22.85
CA ASP A 113 -1.78 12.98 23.17
C ASP A 113 -0.68 11.91 23.27
N LYS A 114 -0.42 11.54 24.53
CA LYS A 114 0.71 10.73 24.97
C LYS A 114 0.46 9.27 24.63
N SER A 115 0.79 8.85 23.42
CA SER A 115 0.96 7.43 23.09
C SER A 115 2.43 7.14 22.81
N PHE A 116 3.25 7.12 23.87
CA PHE A 116 4.59 6.55 23.75
C PHE A 116 4.45 5.03 23.56
N THR A 117 5.17 4.47 22.58
CA THR A 117 5.30 3.02 22.46
C THR A 117 6.47 2.61 23.34
N ILE A 118 6.24 1.73 24.31
CA ILE A 118 7.33 1.13 25.08
C ILE A 118 7.85 -0.04 24.25
N ILE A 119 9.07 0.09 23.72
CA ILE A 119 9.75 -1.06 23.15
C ILE A 119 10.44 -1.77 24.30
N SER A 120 10.19 -3.07 24.42
CA SER A 120 10.95 -3.92 25.30
C SER A 120 11.69 -5.00 24.52
N ILE A 121 13.00 -5.04 24.68
CA ILE A 121 13.87 -6.06 24.10
C ILE A 121 14.37 -6.91 25.25
N ARG A 122 13.96 -8.18 25.26
CA ARG A 122 14.44 -9.16 26.24
C ARG A 122 15.44 -10.09 25.56
N ILE A 123 16.66 -10.11 26.06
CA ILE A 123 17.70 -11.05 25.70
C ILE A 123 17.72 -12.11 26.80
N THR A 124 17.48 -13.38 26.47
CA THR A 124 17.42 -14.47 27.44
C THR A 124 18.48 -15.50 27.12
N ALA A 125 19.26 -15.90 28.12
CA ALA A 125 20.24 -16.96 28.05
C ALA A 125 19.59 -18.33 28.34
N ASN A 126 20.22 -19.41 27.88
CA ASN A 126 19.69 -20.78 28.04
C ASN A 126 19.63 -21.27 29.50
N ASP A 127 20.31 -20.62 30.43
CA ASP A 127 20.23 -20.86 31.88
C ASP A 127 19.12 -20.04 32.57
N GLY A 128 18.32 -19.29 31.80
CA GLY A 128 17.18 -18.52 32.27
C GLY A 128 17.49 -17.09 32.69
N GLU A 129 18.77 -16.68 32.70
CA GLU A 129 19.13 -15.28 32.94
C GLU A 129 18.66 -14.41 31.76
N SER A 130 17.96 -13.32 32.06
CA SER A 130 17.49 -12.39 31.03
C SER A 130 17.86 -10.94 31.34
N ALA A 131 18.23 -10.21 30.31
CA ALA A 131 18.40 -8.77 30.34
C ALA A 131 17.26 -8.14 29.53
N GLN A 132 16.55 -7.20 30.13
CA GLN A 132 15.44 -6.50 29.48
C GLN A 132 15.80 -5.03 29.34
N ILE A 133 15.86 -4.57 28.09
CA ILE A 133 16.00 -3.15 27.75
C ILE A 133 14.59 -2.64 27.47
N GLN A 134 14.20 -1.55 28.13
CA GLN A 134 12.94 -0.86 27.87
C GLN A 134 13.25 0.56 27.44
N GLU A 135 12.83 0.92 26.24
CA GLU A 135 12.99 2.26 25.70
C GLU A 135 11.63 2.86 25.38
N ARG A 136 11.44 4.11 25.80
CA ARG A 136 10.25 4.89 25.49
C ARG A 136 10.51 5.63 24.19
N ILE A 137 9.84 5.22 23.13
CA ILE A 137 9.93 5.89 21.83
C ILE A 137 8.64 6.63 21.53
N ARG A 138 8.74 7.70 20.74
CA ARG A 138 7.56 8.32 20.12
C ARG A 138 6.93 7.32 19.13
N PRO A 139 5.71 7.55 18.60
CA PRO A 139 5.16 6.71 17.54
C PRO A 139 6.13 6.62 16.34
N ALA A 140 6.96 5.59 16.32
CA ALA A 140 7.97 5.38 15.29
C ALA A 140 7.32 4.82 14.02
N MET A 141 7.86 5.15 12.85
CA MET A 141 7.44 4.66 11.54
C MET A 141 7.98 3.25 11.25
N TYR A 142 9.02 2.80 11.95
CA TYR A 142 9.60 1.45 11.80
C TYR A 142 10.46 1.05 12.99
N LEU A 143 10.53 -0.27 13.25
CA LEU A 143 11.44 -0.90 14.20
C LEU A 143 12.18 -2.04 13.49
N GLY A 144 13.50 -1.97 13.42
CA GLY A 144 14.37 -3.03 12.91
C GLY A 144 15.45 -3.39 13.93
N VAL A 145 15.95 -4.63 13.91
CA VAL A 145 17.07 -5.06 14.75
C VAL A 145 18.12 -5.70 13.85
N SER A 146 19.37 -5.24 13.93
CA SER A 146 20.52 -5.92 13.32
C SER A 146 21.54 -6.25 14.41
N CYS A 147 22.22 -7.39 14.23
CA CYS A 147 23.38 -7.75 15.02
C CYS A 147 24.62 -7.31 14.24
N ASP A 148 25.47 -6.46 14.83
CA ASP A 148 26.79 -6.20 14.26
C ASP A 148 27.79 -7.22 14.80
N ASN A 149 28.19 -8.16 13.95
CA ASN A 149 28.98 -9.34 14.32
C ASN A 149 30.42 -8.99 14.73
N GLU A 150 30.93 -7.81 14.36
CA GLU A 150 32.31 -7.42 14.66
C GLU A 150 32.49 -6.83 16.07
N GLU A 151 31.50 -6.10 16.58
CA GLU A 151 31.56 -5.48 17.92
C GLU A 151 30.72 -6.21 18.99
N GLY A 152 29.82 -7.12 18.58
CA GLY A 152 28.89 -7.77 19.50
C GLY A 152 27.86 -6.79 20.08
N ALA A 153 27.47 -5.77 19.31
CA ALA A 153 26.40 -4.84 19.66
C ALA A 153 25.12 -5.20 18.89
N PHE A 154 23.98 -5.25 19.60
CA PHE A 154 22.68 -5.20 18.93
C PHE A 154 22.36 -3.75 18.61
N VAL A 155 22.16 -3.45 17.34
CA VAL A 155 21.70 -2.13 16.91
C VAL A 155 20.21 -2.23 16.65
N VAL A 156 19.45 -1.49 17.44
CA VAL A 156 18.00 -1.36 17.30
C VAL A 156 17.76 -0.07 16.56
N TYR A 157 17.18 -0.20 15.38
CA TYR A 157 16.86 0.92 14.50
C TYR A 157 15.43 1.34 14.74
N VAL A 158 15.25 2.56 15.25
CA VAL A 158 13.95 3.19 15.41
C VAL A 158 13.90 4.39 14.48
N MET A 159 12.92 4.41 13.57
CA MET A 159 12.67 5.60 12.75
C MET A 159 11.57 6.44 13.38
N GLU A 160 11.93 7.62 13.88
CA GLU A 160 10.97 8.60 14.37
C GLU A 160 10.71 9.65 13.27
N VAL A 161 9.46 10.12 13.19
CA VAL A 161 9.14 11.34 12.45
C VAL A 161 9.15 12.47 13.46
N ASP A 162 10.09 13.41 13.33
CA ASP A 162 10.14 14.58 14.21
C ASP A 162 9.16 15.67 13.73
N PHE A 163 8.89 16.65 14.59
CA PHE A 163 7.92 17.74 14.36
C PHE A 163 8.19 18.59 13.11
N ASP A 164 9.41 18.56 12.55
CA ASP A 164 9.84 19.30 11.36
C ASP A 164 9.81 18.48 10.05
N GLU A 165 9.04 17.38 10.00
CA GLU A 165 8.92 16.51 8.79
C GLU A 165 10.25 15.90 8.29
N LYS A 166 11.32 15.98 9.08
CA LYS A 166 12.58 15.29 8.82
C LYS A 166 12.52 13.88 9.41
N LEU A 167 12.77 12.88 8.57
CA LEU A 167 13.12 11.54 9.03
C LEU A 167 14.36 11.66 9.92
N ARG A 168 14.21 11.43 11.22
CA ARG A 168 15.33 11.41 12.15
C ARG A 168 15.60 9.96 12.49
N SER A 169 16.80 9.49 12.14
CA SER A 169 17.33 8.24 12.65
C SER A 169 17.57 8.42 14.15
N VAL A 170 16.72 7.84 14.99
CA VAL A 170 17.09 7.65 16.39
C VAL A 170 17.87 6.36 16.44
N PHE A 171 19.20 6.50 16.42
CA PHE A 171 20.07 5.42 16.83
C PHE A 171 19.86 5.23 18.33
N ILE A 172 19.02 4.27 18.69
CA ILE A 172 19.14 3.66 20.00
C ILE A 172 20.33 2.71 19.88
N LYS A 173 21.54 3.28 19.89
CA LYS A 173 22.70 2.54 20.37
C LYS A 173 22.36 2.31 21.83
N ALA A 174 21.77 1.16 22.13
CA ALA A 174 21.73 0.68 23.50
C ALA A 174 23.19 0.43 23.89
N SER A 175 23.89 1.51 24.23
CA SER A 175 25.15 1.45 24.94
C SER A 175 24.80 0.75 26.23
N LEU A 176 25.19 -0.51 26.34
CA LEU A 176 25.17 -1.26 27.57
C LEU A 176 25.68 -0.31 28.66
N THR A 177 24.81 0.05 29.60
CA THR A 177 25.24 0.73 30.81
C THR A 177 26.31 -0.16 31.46
N ASN A 178 27.28 0.43 32.17
CA ASN A 178 28.42 -0.29 32.73
C ASN A 178 28.04 -1.57 33.52
N ASP A 179 26.83 -1.62 34.06
CA ASP A 179 26.29 -2.75 34.83
C ASP A 179 25.89 -3.97 33.97
N SER A 180 25.64 -3.80 32.67
CA SER A 180 25.17 -4.88 31.75
C SER A 180 26.27 -5.41 30.81
N LEU A 181 27.43 -4.74 30.75
CA LEU A 181 28.61 -5.15 29.99
C LEU A 181 29.23 -6.50 30.43
N PRO A 182 29.27 -6.88 31.73
CA PRO A 182 29.84 -8.16 32.16
C PRO A 182 28.98 -9.37 31.76
N ILE A 183 27.66 -9.21 31.80
CA ILE A 183 26.68 -10.23 31.36
C ILE A 183 26.83 -10.46 29.85
N PHE A 184 27.01 -9.37 29.09
CA PHE A 184 27.15 -9.43 27.64
C PHE A 184 28.49 -10.06 27.17
N LYS A 185 29.60 -9.81 27.89
CA LYS A 185 30.87 -10.51 27.65
C LYS A 185 30.77 -12.01 27.92
N LYS A 186 29.90 -12.47 28.83
CA LYS A 186 29.58 -13.90 29.01
C LYS A 186 28.73 -14.47 27.87
N LEU A 187 27.90 -13.65 27.21
CA LEU A 187 27.02 -14.04 26.10
C LEU A 187 27.73 -14.21 24.75
N LYS A 188 28.95 -13.69 24.58
CA LYS A 188 29.76 -13.77 23.33
C LYS A 188 30.02 -15.18 22.77
N LYS A 189 29.69 -16.24 23.51
CA LYS A 189 29.84 -17.65 23.10
C LYS A 189 28.52 -18.42 22.96
N ARG A 190 27.36 -17.77 22.99
CA ARG A 190 26.06 -18.46 23.07
C ARG A 190 25.01 -17.91 22.10
N GLU A 191 24.08 -18.80 21.76
CA GLU A 191 23.01 -18.62 20.79
C GLU A 191 22.12 -17.41 21.12
N VAL A 192 21.82 -16.61 20.09
CA VAL A 192 20.97 -15.42 20.17
C VAL A 192 19.54 -15.81 19.81
N SER A 193 18.58 -15.38 20.64
CA SER A 193 17.14 -15.51 20.34
C SER A 193 16.59 -14.21 19.77
N VAL A 194 15.96 -14.29 18.59
CA VAL A 194 15.30 -13.15 17.91
C VAL A 194 13.79 -13.24 18.13
N PHE A 195 13.19 -12.18 18.67
CA PHE A 195 11.74 -12.06 18.84
C PHE A 195 11.15 -11.13 17.78
N ILE A 196 10.18 -11.65 17.01
CA ILE A 196 9.43 -10.86 16.02
C ILE A 196 8.24 -10.21 16.75
N ILE A 197 8.22 -8.88 16.82
CA ILE A 197 7.09 -8.14 17.40
C ILE A 197 5.99 -7.97 16.34
N PRO A 198 4.72 -8.32 16.64
CA PRO A 198 3.63 -8.12 15.71
C PRO A 198 3.41 -6.64 15.38
N ASN A 199 3.21 -6.32 14.09
CA ASN A 199 2.82 -4.97 13.68
C ASN A 199 1.33 -4.74 14.00
N ILE A 200 1.04 -3.99 15.06
CA ILE A 200 -0.32 -3.70 15.54
C ILE A 200 -0.93 -2.41 14.96
N ARG A 201 -0.22 -1.66 14.11
CA ARG A 201 -0.66 -0.32 13.67
C ARG A 201 -1.96 -0.36 12.87
N LEU A 202 -2.02 -1.24 11.87
CA LEU A 202 -3.21 -1.39 11.04
C LEU A 202 -4.42 -1.77 11.91
N PHE A 203 -4.22 -2.66 12.89
CA PHE A 203 -5.28 -3.06 13.83
C PHE A 203 -5.80 -1.88 14.67
N ASN A 204 -4.92 -1.02 15.20
CA ASN A 204 -5.35 0.15 15.97
C ASN A 204 -6.16 1.13 15.12
N ILE A 205 -5.70 1.39 13.89
CA ILE A 205 -6.39 2.29 12.97
C ILE A 205 -7.73 1.72 12.54
N VAL A 206 -7.78 0.43 12.22
CA VAL A 206 -9.04 -0.26 11.91
C VAL A 206 -10.01 -0.18 13.09
N LYS A 207 -9.51 -0.33 14.33
CA LYS A 207 -10.33 -0.21 15.54
C LYS A 207 -10.92 1.20 15.69
N GLU A 208 -10.12 2.24 15.54
CA GLU A 208 -10.58 3.64 15.59
C GLU A 208 -11.59 3.92 14.46
N MET A 209 -11.26 3.47 13.24
CA MET A 209 -12.11 3.61 12.06
C MET A 209 -13.49 2.97 12.26
N ILE A 210 -13.58 1.80 12.89
CA ILE A 210 -14.87 1.13 13.13
C ILE A 210 -15.80 2.01 13.97
N GLU A 211 -15.27 2.67 15.01
CA GLU A 211 -16.05 3.58 15.86
C GLU A 211 -16.54 4.82 15.10
N ASP A 212 -15.72 5.34 14.18
CA ASP A 212 -16.07 6.48 13.34
C ASP A 212 -17.11 6.10 12.27
N VAL A 213 -16.91 4.97 11.60
CA VAL A 213 -17.81 4.47 10.55
C VAL A 213 -19.19 4.14 11.13
N ARG A 214 -19.25 3.64 12.36
CA ARG A 214 -20.53 3.41 13.06
C ARG A 214 -21.38 4.68 13.17
N LYS A 215 -20.77 5.87 13.15
CA LYS A 215 -21.45 7.17 13.23
C LYS A 215 -21.71 7.79 11.86
N ASP A 216 -21.09 7.29 10.79
CA ASP A 216 -21.08 7.88 9.45
C ASP A 216 -21.93 7.07 8.46
N LYS A 217 -23.24 7.30 8.47
CA LYS A 217 -24.19 6.62 7.58
C LYS A 217 -23.92 6.89 6.10
N LYS A 218 -23.37 8.05 5.75
CA LYS A 218 -23.05 8.41 4.36
C LYS A 218 -21.89 7.59 3.82
N PHE A 219 -20.86 7.36 4.64
CA PHE A 219 -19.75 6.46 4.29
C PHE A 219 -20.24 5.04 4.01
N ILE A 220 -21.13 4.50 4.84
CA ILE A 220 -21.70 3.16 4.64
C ILE A 220 -22.53 3.08 3.35
N ALA A 221 -23.40 4.07 3.09
CA ALA A 221 -24.24 4.10 1.87
C ALA A 221 -23.40 4.12 0.58
N LYS A 222 -22.21 4.71 0.62
CA LYS A 222 -21.27 4.74 -0.51
C LYS A 222 -20.69 3.36 -0.85
N ILE A 223 -20.50 2.52 0.16
CA ILE A 223 -20.00 1.15 0.00
C ILE A 223 -21.15 0.19 -0.31
N PHE A 224 -22.28 0.35 0.38
CA PHE A 224 -23.49 -0.46 0.23
C PHE A 224 -24.62 0.41 -0.30
N PRO A 225 -24.72 0.58 -1.64
CA PRO A 225 -25.81 1.34 -2.23
C PRO A 225 -27.15 0.66 -1.89
N SER A 226 -28.15 1.48 -1.55
CA SER A 226 -29.51 1.03 -1.23
C SER A 226 -30.41 1.21 -2.45
N SER A 227 -31.32 0.26 -2.71
CA SER A 227 -32.29 0.36 -3.81
C SER A 227 -33.30 1.51 -3.65
N SER A 228 -33.39 2.10 -2.46
CA SER A 228 -34.23 3.26 -2.15
C SER A 228 -33.62 4.60 -2.57
N ASP A 229 -32.30 4.68 -2.78
CA ASP A 229 -31.63 5.90 -3.23
C ASP A 229 -31.63 5.97 -4.77
N ASN A 230 -32.82 5.93 -5.37
CA ASN A 230 -33.03 6.42 -6.74
C ASN A 230 -32.94 7.96 -6.75
N ASN A 231 -31.81 8.52 -6.30
CA ASN A 231 -31.46 9.85 -6.74
C ASN A 231 -31.21 9.73 -8.22
N GLN A 232 -32.12 10.32 -9.02
CA GLN A 232 -31.87 10.57 -10.42
C GLN A 232 -30.42 11.05 -10.57
N PRO A 233 -29.66 10.56 -11.56
CA PRO A 233 -28.31 11.05 -11.79
C PRO A 233 -28.37 12.58 -11.82
N ASP A 234 -27.52 13.24 -11.02
CA ASP A 234 -27.39 14.69 -11.00
C ASP A 234 -27.19 15.18 -12.44
N LYS A 235 -28.28 15.65 -13.07
CA LYS A 235 -28.31 16.16 -14.46
C LYS A 235 -27.53 17.48 -14.62
N SER A 236 -26.77 17.88 -13.60
CA SER A 236 -26.10 19.17 -13.49
C SER A 236 -24.59 19.12 -13.78
N SER A 237 -24.08 18.01 -14.33
CA SER A 237 -22.66 17.88 -14.69
C SER A 237 -22.39 17.30 -16.09
N GLU A 238 -23.35 17.45 -17.01
CA GLU A 238 -23.08 17.37 -18.46
C GLU A 238 -22.51 18.72 -18.94
N GLU A 239 -21.35 19.13 -18.42
CA GLU A 239 -20.62 20.26 -19.01
C GLU A 239 -19.20 19.83 -19.38
N ASN A 240 -18.99 19.80 -20.69
CA ASN A 240 -17.71 19.82 -21.41
C ASN A 240 -16.84 18.56 -21.32
N ALA A 241 -17.32 17.46 -21.91
CA ALA A 241 -16.42 16.45 -22.48
C ALA A 241 -16.16 16.83 -23.95
N SER A 242 -14.91 17.13 -24.27
CA SER A 242 -14.42 17.38 -25.63
C SER A 242 -14.81 16.25 -26.61
N ASP A 243 -15.08 16.62 -27.87
CA ASP A 243 -15.56 15.84 -29.04
C ASP A 243 -14.72 14.61 -29.49
N ILE A 244 -13.98 13.96 -28.59
CA ILE A 244 -13.37 12.65 -28.87
C ILE A 244 -14.31 11.59 -28.30
N SER A 245 -14.89 10.76 -29.16
CA SER A 245 -15.62 9.57 -28.71
C SER A 245 -14.68 8.75 -27.83
N ILE A 246 -15.09 8.44 -26.60
CA ILE A 246 -14.32 7.60 -25.67
C ILE A 246 -13.95 6.25 -26.33
N ASP A 247 -14.78 5.79 -27.27
CA ASP A 247 -14.55 4.56 -28.04
C ASP A 247 -13.38 4.69 -29.06
N ASP A 248 -12.98 5.91 -29.43
CA ASP A 248 -11.85 6.18 -30.33
C ASP A 248 -10.50 6.25 -29.60
N LEU A 249 -10.50 6.27 -28.26
CA LEU A 249 -9.26 6.27 -27.48
C LEU A 249 -8.55 4.92 -27.61
N GLY A 250 -7.25 4.95 -27.92
CA GLY A 250 -6.43 3.75 -28.14
C GLY A 250 -6.60 2.64 -27.09
N PRO A 251 -6.60 2.93 -25.77
CA PRO A 251 -6.84 1.93 -24.75
C PRO A 251 -8.19 1.21 -24.86
N MET A 252 -9.25 1.87 -25.35
CA MET A 252 -10.59 1.29 -25.48
C MET A 252 -10.70 0.30 -26.66
N GLN A 253 -9.92 0.51 -27.73
CA GLN A 253 -9.94 -0.31 -28.94
C GLN A 253 -9.37 -1.71 -28.72
N CYS A 254 -8.44 -1.86 -27.79
CA CYS A 254 -7.79 -3.13 -27.46
C CYS A 254 -8.61 -4.02 -26.50
N LEU A 255 -9.76 -3.54 -26.01
CA LEU A 255 -10.56 -4.23 -24.99
C LEU A 255 -11.72 -5.01 -25.60
N ASN A 256 -12.03 -6.16 -25.01
CA ASN A 256 -13.23 -6.92 -25.35
C ASN A 256 -14.51 -6.25 -24.80
N THR A 257 -15.68 -6.78 -25.18
CA THR A 257 -16.98 -6.20 -24.82
C THR A 257 -17.19 -6.03 -23.31
N LYS A 258 -16.83 -7.03 -22.49
CA LYS A 258 -16.98 -6.96 -21.02
C LYS A 258 -15.99 -6.02 -20.37
N GLN A 259 -14.76 -5.97 -20.88
CA GLN A 259 -13.75 -5.01 -20.42
C GLN A 259 -14.16 -3.57 -20.75
N ARG A 260 -14.66 -3.31 -21.97
CA ARG A 260 -15.22 -2.00 -22.37
C ARG A 260 -16.41 -1.60 -21.49
N GLU A 261 -17.31 -2.54 -21.21
CA GLU A 261 -18.44 -2.34 -20.28
C GLU A 261 -17.94 -1.89 -18.89
N ALA A 262 -16.93 -2.58 -18.34
CA ALA A 262 -16.32 -2.23 -17.06
C ALA A 262 -15.70 -0.83 -17.09
N VAL A 263 -14.92 -0.49 -18.11
CA VAL A 263 -14.31 0.83 -18.24
C VAL A 263 -15.36 1.93 -18.30
N LYS A 264 -16.40 1.79 -19.16
CA LYS A 264 -17.50 2.77 -19.27
C LYS A 264 -18.21 2.98 -17.92
N LYS A 265 -18.40 1.90 -17.15
CA LYS A 265 -18.98 1.99 -15.80
C LYS A 265 -18.05 2.67 -14.81
N ILE A 266 -16.74 2.43 -14.85
CA ILE A 266 -15.73 3.05 -13.96
C ILE A 266 -15.64 4.55 -14.19
N ILE A 267 -15.62 5.00 -15.45
CA ILE A 267 -15.42 6.43 -15.78
C ILE A 267 -16.67 7.29 -15.59
N ARG A 268 -17.85 6.67 -15.46
CA ARG A 268 -19.10 7.38 -15.18
C ARG A 268 -18.98 8.24 -13.92
N PRO A 269 -19.47 9.49 -13.92
CA PRO A 269 -19.59 10.28 -12.69
C PRO A 269 -20.47 9.56 -11.67
N SER A 270 -19.87 9.01 -10.61
CA SER A 270 -20.55 8.37 -9.49
C SER A 270 -19.63 8.33 -8.28
N SER A 271 -20.19 8.41 -7.08
CA SER A 271 -19.47 8.17 -5.82
C SER A 271 -19.62 6.72 -5.34
N GLU A 272 -20.51 5.93 -5.96
CA GLU A 272 -20.80 4.56 -5.57
C GLU A 272 -19.63 3.63 -5.87
N THR A 273 -19.45 2.65 -4.98
CA THR A 273 -18.44 1.62 -5.14
C THR A 273 -18.75 0.78 -6.39
N PHE A 274 -17.71 0.49 -7.18
CA PHE A 274 -17.77 -0.39 -8.34
C PHE A 274 -16.94 -1.66 -8.09
N VAL A 275 -17.43 -2.81 -8.56
CA VAL A 275 -16.75 -4.10 -8.41
C VAL A 275 -16.45 -4.71 -9.78
N LEU A 276 -15.17 -4.93 -10.05
CA LEU A 276 -14.69 -5.70 -11.20
C LEU A 276 -14.29 -7.11 -10.75
N ILE A 277 -15.13 -8.09 -11.07
CA ILE A 277 -14.76 -9.50 -10.94
C ILE A 277 -14.01 -9.89 -12.21
N GLY A 278 -12.82 -10.44 -12.05
CA GLY A 278 -12.12 -11.03 -13.16
C GLY A 278 -11.49 -12.35 -12.74
N PRO A 279 -11.98 -13.46 -13.30
CA PRO A 279 -11.35 -14.77 -13.22
C PRO A 279 -9.87 -14.73 -13.64
N PRO A 280 -9.07 -15.76 -13.34
CA PRO A 280 -7.67 -15.81 -13.78
C PRO A 280 -7.55 -15.62 -15.29
N GLY A 281 -6.55 -14.83 -15.72
CA GLY A 281 -6.22 -14.64 -17.14
C GLY A 281 -7.18 -13.76 -17.94
N THR A 282 -8.16 -13.10 -17.32
CA THR A 282 -9.18 -12.30 -18.04
C THR A 282 -8.80 -10.83 -18.31
N GLY A 283 -7.56 -10.43 -18.00
CA GLY A 283 -7.09 -9.06 -18.25
C GLY A 283 -7.63 -8.02 -17.26
N LYS A 284 -7.89 -8.39 -16.00
CA LYS A 284 -8.29 -7.44 -14.93
C LYS A 284 -7.39 -6.22 -14.87
N THR A 285 -6.09 -6.44 -14.66
CA THR A 285 -5.12 -5.34 -14.46
C THR A 285 -5.02 -4.46 -15.70
N LEU A 286 -5.07 -5.05 -16.90
CA LEU A 286 -5.17 -4.33 -18.17
C LEU A 286 -6.43 -3.45 -18.22
N THR A 287 -7.58 -3.98 -17.82
CA THR A 287 -8.86 -3.25 -17.78
C THR A 287 -8.80 -2.06 -16.82
N LEU A 288 -8.19 -2.24 -15.63
CA LEU A 288 -7.98 -1.16 -14.67
C LEU A 288 -7.04 -0.09 -15.21
N ALA A 289 -5.91 -0.50 -15.79
CA ALA A 289 -4.94 0.43 -16.37
C ALA A 289 -5.55 1.25 -17.52
N ALA A 290 -6.36 0.62 -18.39
CA ALA A 290 -7.10 1.33 -19.44
C ALA A 290 -8.13 2.32 -18.85
N ALA A 291 -8.86 1.93 -17.79
CA ALA A 291 -9.80 2.84 -17.13
C ALA A 291 -9.09 4.04 -16.50
N ILE A 292 -7.95 3.82 -15.84
CA ILE A 292 -7.10 4.85 -15.25
C ILE A 292 -6.65 5.84 -16.32
N GLU A 293 -6.19 5.32 -17.46
CA GLU A 293 -5.71 6.16 -18.56
C GLU A 293 -6.83 7.03 -19.14
N ILE A 294 -8.01 6.45 -19.36
CA ILE A 294 -9.16 7.20 -19.88
C ILE A 294 -9.64 8.24 -18.86
N LEU A 295 -9.63 7.95 -17.56
CA LEU A 295 -9.92 8.92 -16.51
C LEU A 295 -8.98 10.13 -16.57
N LEU A 296 -7.68 9.90 -16.78
CA LEU A 296 -6.69 10.98 -16.82
C LEU A 296 -6.78 11.82 -18.09
N HIS A 297 -7.15 11.19 -19.22
CA HIS A 297 -7.43 11.90 -20.47
C HIS A 297 -8.70 12.75 -20.40
N THR A 298 -9.77 12.19 -19.83
CA THR A 298 -11.09 12.86 -19.77
C THR A 298 -11.12 14.01 -18.78
N ASN A 299 -10.34 13.94 -17.68
CA ASN A 299 -10.26 15.03 -16.72
C ASN A 299 -8.87 15.10 -16.07
N SER A 300 -8.13 16.15 -16.42
CA SER A 300 -6.76 16.39 -15.92
C SER A 300 -6.68 16.67 -14.41
N ARG A 301 -7.81 16.94 -13.75
CA ARG A 301 -7.90 17.07 -12.28
C ARG A 301 -8.00 15.72 -11.56
N ASN A 302 -8.18 14.61 -12.29
CA ASN A 302 -8.24 13.30 -11.67
C ASN A 302 -6.90 12.95 -11.03
N ARG A 303 -6.97 12.67 -9.73
CA ARG A 303 -5.88 12.10 -8.93
C ARG A 303 -6.31 10.71 -8.46
N ILE A 304 -5.44 9.73 -8.66
CA ILE A 304 -5.78 8.31 -8.56
C ILE A 304 -4.85 7.65 -7.53
N LEU A 305 -5.45 6.96 -6.57
CA LEU A 305 -4.74 6.07 -5.65
C LEU A 305 -5.00 4.63 -6.10
N ILE A 306 -3.94 3.84 -6.22
CA ILE A 306 -3.99 2.42 -6.53
C ILE A 306 -3.39 1.68 -5.33
N CYS A 307 -4.19 0.84 -4.70
CA CYS A 307 -3.80 -0.01 -3.60
C CYS A 307 -3.79 -1.48 -4.00
N ALA A 308 -2.91 -2.25 -3.38
CA ALA A 308 -2.92 -3.71 -3.47
C ALA A 308 -2.59 -4.34 -2.11
N PRO A 309 -2.99 -5.60 -1.86
CA PRO A 309 -2.64 -6.31 -0.62
C PRO A 309 -1.15 -6.62 -0.51
N THR A 310 -0.46 -6.84 -1.63
CA THR A 310 0.94 -7.29 -1.67
C THR A 310 1.80 -6.38 -2.53
N ASN A 311 3.10 -6.33 -2.23
CA ASN A 311 4.05 -5.58 -3.06
C ASN A 311 4.08 -6.10 -4.51
N LYS A 312 3.97 -7.43 -4.70
CA LYS A 312 3.98 -8.02 -6.04
C LYS A 312 2.76 -7.61 -6.86
N ALA A 313 1.57 -7.59 -6.26
CA ALA A 313 0.37 -7.10 -6.94
C ALA A 313 0.49 -5.60 -7.27
N ALA A 314 1.04 -4.79 -6.35
CA ALA A 314 1.32 -3.38 -6.61
C ALA A 314 2.36 -3.18 -7.74
N ASP A 315 3.35 -4.06 -7.87
CA ASP A 315 4.31 -4.04 -9.00
C ASP A 315 3.62 -4.30 -10.33
N VAL A 316 2.78 -5.35 -10.38
CA VAL A 316 2.11 -5.78 -11.61
C VAL A 316 1.20 -4.67 -12.17
N ILE A 317 0.39 -4.04 -11.32
CA ILE A 317 -0.45 -2.92 -11.77
C ILE A 317 0.38 -1.68 -12.13
N ALA A 318 1.49 -1.41 -11.44
CA ALA A 318 2.38 -0.32 -11.80
C ALA A 318 3.02 -0.51 -13.18
N GLU A 319 3.48 -1.73 -13.47
CA GLU A 319 4.04 -2.09 -14.78
C GLU A 319 2.99 -1.93 -15.88
N GLU A 320 1.75 -2.37 -15.64
CA GLU A 320 0.69 -2.29 -16.63
C GLU A 320 0.24 -0.86 -16.90
N VAL A 321 0.09 -0.06 -15.84
CA VAL A 321 -0.17 1.39 -15.97
C VAL A 321 0.96 2.05 -16.76
N GLN A 322 2.23 1.74 -16.47
CA GLN A 322 3.37 2.33 -17.19
C GLN A 322 3.40 2.01 -18.69
N LYS A 323 2.93 0.83 -19.10
CA LYS A 323 2.90 0.43 -20.53
C LYS A 323 1.86 1.20 -21.34
N ILE A 324 0.72 1.51 -20.72
CA ILE A 324 -0.46 2.05 -21.41
C ILE A 324 -0.55 3.57 -21.24
N SER A 325 -0.03 4.08 -20.12
CA SER A 325 -0.17 5.47 -19.73
C SER A 325 0.56 6.42 -20.67
N THR A 326 -0.17 7.36 -21.27
CA THR A 326 0.37 8.52 -22.00
C THR A 326 0.81 9.63 -21.05
N VAL A 327 0.43 9.56 -19.77
CA VAL A 327 0.91 10.44 -18.72
C VAL A 327 2.43 10.31 -18.56
N LEU A 328 3.11 11.45 -18.37
CA LEU A 328 4.55 11.49 -18.14
C LEU A 328 4.92 10.56 -16.97
N GLN A 329 5.94 9.72 -17.14
CA GLN A 329 6.39 8.80 -16.09
C GLN A 329 6.70 9.52 -14.76
N SER A 330 7.02 10.82 -14.80
CA SER A 330 7.24 11.67 -13.62
C SER A 330 5.98 11.97 -12.80
N GLU A 331 4.77 11.74 -13.32
CA GLU A 331 3.50 11.96 -12.60
C GLU A 331 2.99 10.66 -11.94
N ILE A 332 3.70 9.55 -12.07
CA ILE A 332 3.39 8.27 -11.43
C ILE A 332 4.39 8.07 -10.29
N PHE A 333 3.88 7.70 -9.10
CA PHE A 333 4.73 7.38 -7.96
C PHE A 333 4.31 6.06 -7.32
N LYS A 334 5.29 5.19 -7.07
CA LYS A 334 5.09 3.94 -6.34
C LYS A 334 5.75 3.98 -4.98
N LEU A 335 4.92 4.06 -3.94
CA LEU A 335 5.36 4.04 -2.55
C LEU A 335 5.64 2.60 -2.11
N ASN A 336 6.92 2.29 -1.90
CA ASN A 336 7.35 1.02 -1.33
C ASN A 336 7.59 1.15 0.18
N SER A 337 7.42 0.04 0.90
CA SER A 337 7.81 -0.02 2.32
C SER A 337 9.32 0.13 2.46
N ILE A 338 9.77 0.82 3.50
CA ILE A 338 11.20 0.90 3.87
C ILE A 338 11.77 -0.49 4.16
N SER A 339 10.94 -1.44 4.58
CA SER A 339 11.34 -2.84 4.83
C SER A 339 11.53 -3.67 3.56
N ARG A 340 11.08 -3.18 2.41
CA ARG A 340 11.26 -3.88 1.13
C ARG A 340 12.72 -3.80 0.75
N ASP A 341 13.32 -4.94 0.40
CA ASP A 341 14.68 -4.93 -0.07
C ASP A 341 14.79 -4.13 -1.37
N VAL A 342 15.70 -3.17 -1.41
CA VAL A 342 15.97 -2.37 -2.62
C VAL A 342 16.62 -3.25 -3.69
N LEU A 343 17.27 -4.35 -3.32
CA LEU A 343 17.80 -5.33 -4.27
C LEU A 343 16.69 -6.11 -4.99
N GLU A 344 15.51 -6.22 -4.39
CA GLU A 344 14.30 -6.80 -5.03
C GLU A 344 13.54 -5.76 -5.90
N ARG A 345 14.17 -4.62 -6.22
CA ARG A 345 13.58 -3.63 -7.12
C ARG A 345 13.38 -4.21 -8.51
N ASN A 346 12.23 -3.92 -9.10
CA ASN A 346 12.01 -4.20 -10.50
C ASN A 346 12.60 -3.06 -11.33
N LEU A 347 13.68 -3.33 -12.06
CA LEU A 347 14.36 -2.35 -12.92
C LEU A 347 13.41 -1.72 -13.95
N ASN A 348 12.36 -2.45 -14.38
CA ASN A 348 11.36 -1.91 -15.31
C ASN A 348 10.57 -0.74 -14.69
N LEU A 349 10.45 -0.71 -13.36
CA LEU A 349 9.76 0.32 -12.60
C LEU A 349 10.70 1.47 -12.16
N ASP A 350 12.01 1.36 -12.37
CA ASP A 350 12.99 2.38 -11.97
C ASP A 350 12.67 3.80 -12.45
N PRO A 351 12.11 4.03 -13.66
CA PRO A 351 11.73 5.38 -14.10
C PRO A 351 10.66 6.05 -13.22
N ILE A 352 9.77 5.25 -12.61
CA ILE A 352 8.69 5.69 -11.70
C ILE A 352 9.19 5.74 -10.25
N ILE A 353 10.15 4.88 -9.90
CA ILE A 353 10.77 4.78 -8.56
C ILE A 353 11.81 5.90 -8.33
N ARG A 354 12.14 6.72 -9.35
CA ARG A 354 13.32 7.59 -9.38
C ARG A 354 13.41 8.73 -8.35
N ILE A 355 12.51 8.80 -7.37
CA ILE A 355 12.57 9.82 -6.33
C ILE A 355 12.24 9.14 -5.00
N CYS A 356 13.14 9.29 -4.02
CA CYS A 356 13.07 8.79 -2.64
C CYS A 356 13.75 7.44 -2.37
N LEU A 357 14.98 7.27 -2.83
CA LEU A 357 15.93 6.43 -2.11
C LEU A 357 16.74 7.31 -1.16
N ASP A 358 17.00 6.81 0.04
CA ASP A 358 17.89 7.43 1.01
C ASP A 358 18.90 6.39 1.52
N TYR A 359 20.00 6.87 2.10
CA TYR A 359 20.98 6.00 2.74
C TYR A 359 20.64 5.86 4.23
N PHE A 360 20.63 4.61 4.69
CA PHE A 360 20.33 4.28 6.07
C PHE A 360 21.58 3.73 6.78
N GLY A 361 22.07 4.48 7.77
CA GLY A 361 23.20 4.10 8.63
C GLY A 361 24.59 4.36 8.05
N GLU A 362 25.63 4.12 8.86
CA GLU A 362 27.05 4.27 8.47
C GLU A 362 27.50 3.28 7.37
N LYS A 363 26.74 2.20 7.15
CA LYS A 363 27.03 1.12 6.16
C LYS A 363 26.26 1.26 4.82
N GLU A 364 25.81 2.47 4.45
CA GLU A 364 25.24 2.80 3.12
C GLU A 364 24.09 1.89 2.62
N ARG A 365 23.19 1.42 3.49
CA ARG A 365 22.04 0.64 3.03
C ARG A 365 21.00 1.55 2.35
N LEU A 366 20.69 1.28 1.09
CA LEU A 366 19.60 1.97 0.39
C LEU A 366 18.24 1.58 0.99
N VAL A 367 17.42 2.58 1.24
CA VAL A 367 16.03 2.43 1.70
C VAL A 367 15.09 3.32 0.90
N TYR A 368 13.83 2.92 0.79
CA TYR A 368 12.77 3.77 0.25
C TYR A 368 12.41 4.86 1.26
N LYS A 369 12.14 6.07 0.78
CA LYS A 369 11.76 7.25 1.56
C LYS A 369 10.42 7.80 1.06
N LEU A 370 9.78 8.61 1.89
CA LEU A 370 8.60 9.37 1.50
C LEU A 370 9.00 10.67 0.77
N PRO A 371 8.37 10.99 -0.38
CA PRO A 371 8.55 12.27 -1.05
C PRO A 371 8.23 13.47 -0.17
N ARG A 372 8.89 14.59 -0.45
CA ARG A 372 8.51 15.87 0.17
C ARG A 372 7.12 16.29 -0.28
N LEU A 373 6.49 17.21 0.45
CA LEU A 373 5.15 17.69 0.13
C LEU A 373 5.06 18.28 -1.29
N GLU A 374 6.08 19.02 -1.74
CA GLU A 374 6.11 19.65 -3.07
C GLU A 374 6.25 18.62 -4.19
N GLU A 375 7.08 17.60 -4.00
CA GLU A 375 7.22 16.48 -4.94
C GLU A 375 5.93 15.67 -4.99
N PHE A 376 5.32 15.43 -3.82
CA PHE A 376 4.10 14.66 -3.74
C PHE A 376 2.95 15.33 -4.52
N GLN A 377 2.90 16.66 -4.58
CA GLN A 377 1.87 17.40 -5.31
C GLN A 377 1.84 17.10 -6.82
N SER A 378 2.99 16.82 -7.43
CA SER A 378 3.09 16.59 -8.88
C SER A 378 2.57 15.22 -9.32
N PHE A 379 2.46 14.26 -8.41
CA PHE A 379 1.97 12.92 -8.76
C PHE A 379 0.46 12.90 -8.95
N LYS A 380 0.02 12.38 -10.11
CA LYS A 380 -1.39 12.10 -10.43
C LYS A 380 -1.78 10.68 -10.06
N ILE A 381 -0.86 9.73 -10.23
CA ILE A 381 -1.08 8.32 -9.90
C ILE A 381 -0.14 7.94 -8.76
N ILE A 382 -0.72 7.44 -7.66
CA ILE A 382 0.04 6.93 -6.52
C ILE A 382 -0.30 5.47 -6.31
N ILE A 383 0.73 4.62 -6.22
CA ILE A 383 0.59 3.18 -6.10
C ILE A 383 1.23 2.73 -4.79
N CYS A 384 0.51 2.00 -3.94
CA CYS A 384 1.06 1.51 -2.67
C CYS A 384 0.37 0.22 -2.22
N THR A 385 0.90 -0.41 -1.17
CA THR A 385 0.17 -1.49 -0.49
C THR A 385 -0.82 -0.92 0.52
N LEU A 386 -1.91 -1.65 0.80
CA LEU A 386 -2.92 -1.22 1.78
C LEU A 386 -2.32 -0.92 3.16
N GLY A 387 -1.30 -1.67 3.57
CA GLY A 387 -0.61 -1.44 4.84
C GLY A 387 0.17 -0.11 4.94
N LEU A 388 0.47 0.54 3.80
CA LEU A 388 1.17 1.84 3.77
C LEU A 388 0.21 3.04 3.80
N VAL A 389 -1.08 2.82 3.51
CA VAL A 389 -2.10 3.86 3.50
C VAL A 389 -2.15 4.66 4.81
N PRO A 390 -2.13 4.04 6.01
CA PRO A 390 -1.98 4.75 7.28
C PRO A 390 -0.80 5.71 7.41
N ILE A 391 0.37 5.27 6.94
CA ILE A 391 1.62 6.01 7.06
C ILE A 391 1.53 7.23 6.14
N PHE A 392 1.13 6.93 4.92
CA PHE A 392 0.86 7.87 3.86
C PHE A 392 -0.18 8.94 4.26
N SER A 393 -1.31 8.53 4.85
CA SER A 393 -2.39 9.46 5.22
C SER A 393 -1.97 10.45 6.31
N ASN A 394 -1.23 9.97 7.30
CA ASN A 394 -0.76 10.82 8.40
C ASN A 394 0.29 11.81 7.93
N PHE A 395 1.24 11.36 7.11
CA PHE A 395 2.33 12.20 6.61
C PHE A 395 1.81 13.30 5.67
N TYR A 396 0.89 12.97 4.74
CA TYR A 396 0.37 13.94 3.76
C TYR A 396 -0.94 14.63 4.18
N LYS A 397 -1.39 14.46 5.43
CA LYS A 397 -2.64 15.05 5.94
C LYS A 397 -2.79 16.55 5.67
N PRO A 398 -1.76 17.41 5.87
CA PRO A 398 -1.89 18.84 5.59
C PRO A 398 -2.26 19.13 4.13
N LEU A 399 -1.73 18.34 3.20
CA LEU A 399 -1.99 18.48 1.77
C LEU A 399 -3.36 17.90 1.38
N LEU A 400 -3.69 16.71 1.88
CA LEU A 400 -4.92 16.00 1.54
C LEU A 400 -6.19 16.66 2.09
N ASN A 401 -6.05 17.58 3.06
CA ASN A 401 -7.14 18.45 3.49
C ASN A 401 -7.56 19.47 2.42
N ASN A 402 -6.72 19.75 1.43
CA ASN A 402 -7.07 20.59 0.30
C ASN A 402 -7.73 19.73 -0.80
N GLU A 403 -8.95 20.10 -1.18
CA GLU A 403 -9.76 19.39 -2.19
C GLU A 403 -9.00 19.16 -3.51
N ARG A 404 -8.09 20.05 -3.88
CA ARG A 404 -7.26 19.93 -5.10
C ARG A 404 -6.39 18.67 -5.10
N TYR A 405 -5.95 18.21 -3.93
CA TYR A 405 -5.02 17.08 -3.79
C TYR A 405 -5.71 15.81 -3.28
N GLN A 406 -7.03 15.84 -3.09
CA GLN A 406 -7.81 14.67 -2.74
C GLN A 406 -7.91 13.70 -3.92
N PHE A 407 -8.05 12.41 -3.61
CA PHE A 407 -8.19 11.40 -4.63
C PHE A 407 -9.58 11.40 -5.23
N SER A 408 -9.67 11.54 -6.54
CA SER A 408 -10.92 11.37 -7.30
C SER A 408 -11.37 9.92 -7.32
N HIS A 409 -10.41 8.99 -7.41
CA HIS A 409 -10.66 7.56 -7.53
C HIS A 409 -9.65 6.79 -6.67
N ILE A 410 -10.13 5.75 -6.00
CA ILE A 410 -9.33 4.78 -5.26
C ILE A 410 -9.58 3.42 -5.89
N PHE A 411 -8.55 2.82 -6.44
CA PHE A 411 -8.55 1.46 -6.96
C PHE A 411 -7.92 0.53 -5.95
N ILE A 412 -8.54 -0.62 -5.69
CA ILE A 412 -7.95 -1.71 -4.91
C ILE A 412 -7.89 -2.93 -5.82
N ASP A 413 -6.71 -3.23 -6.36
CA ASP A 413 -6.48 -4.46 -7.11
C ASP A 413 -6.25 -5.63 -6.15
N GLU A 414 -6.61 -6.84 -6.59
CA GLU A 414 -6.59 -8.04 -5.77
C GLU A 414 -7.37 -7.92 -4.45
N ALA A 415 -8.45 -7.12 -4.43
CA ALA A 415 -9.29 -6.84 -3.26
C ALA A 415 -9.90 -8.11 -2.63
N GLY A 416 -10.05 -9.18 -3.41
CA GLY A 416 -10.49 -10.49 -2.93
C GLY A 416 -9.59 -11.10 -1.84
N GLN A 417 -8.30 -10.72 -1.82
CA GLN A 417 -7.28 -11.24 -0.89
C GLN A 417 -7.25 -10.50 0.45
N SER A 418 -7.86 -9.31 0.52
CA SER A 418 -7.81 -8.45 1.71
C SER A 418 -9.03 -8.67 2.60
N PRO A 419 -8.86 -8.71 3.93
CA PRO A 419 -9.97 -8.58 4.85
C PRO A 419 -10.77 -7.33 4.49
N GLU A 420 -12.09 -7.38 4.63
CA GLU A 420 -12.97 -6.27 4.31
C GLU A 420 -12.55 -4.94 4.94
N LEU A 421 -12.14 -4.97 6.20
CA LEU A 421 -11.76 -3.79 6.96
C LEU A 421 -10.52 -3.10 6.36
N ASP A 422 -9.60 -3.85 5.77
CA ASP A 422 -8.42 -3.29 5.11
C ASP A 422 -8.82 -2.48 3.87
N CYS A 423 -9.87 -2.90 3.16
CA CYS A 423 -10.40 -2.17 2.01
C CYS A 423 -11.10 -0.85 2.37
N TRP A 424 -11.53 -0.67 3.62
CA TRP A 424 -12.16 0.58 4.08
C TRP A 424 -11.13 1.68 4.36
N VAL A 425 -9.93 1.29 4.78
CA VAL A 425 -8.86 2.19 5.21
C VAL A 425 -8.55 3.30 4.18
N PRO A 426 -8.26 3.00 2.88
CA PRO A 426 -7.97 4.05 1.92
C PRO A 426 -9.16 4.99 1.69
N LEU A 427 -10.39 4.46 1.62
CA LEU A 427 -11.57 5.29 1.41
C LEU A 427 -11.82 6.24 2.59
N LYS A 428 -11.64 5.78 3.83
CA LYS A 428 -11.92 6.61 5.01
C LYS A 428 -10.84 7.65 5.28
N LEU A 429 -9.56 7.27 5.11
CA LEU A 429 -8.44 8.15 5.47
C LEU A 429 -8.06 9.14 4.37
N LEU A 430 -8.38 8.82 3.10
CA LEU A 430 -7.88 9.57 1.94
C LEU A 430 -8.99 9.97 0.95
N GLY A 431 -10.20 9.45 1.13
CA GLY A 431 -11.33 9.75 0.26
C GLY A 431 -12.07 11.02 0.66
N SER A 432 -12.56 11.74 -0.34
CA SER A 432 -13.59 12.77 -0.22
C SER A 432 -14.99 12.15 -0.38
N PRO A 433 -16.07 12.92 -0.12
CA PRO A 433 -17.43 12.48 -0.41
C PRO A 433 -17.62 12.04 -1.88
N LYS A 434 -16.92 12.70 -2.82
CA LYS A 434 -17.01 12.44 -4.27
C LYS A 434 -16.10 11.32 -4.76
N THR A 435 -15.13 10.88 -3.96
CA THR A 435 -14.15 9.86 -4.37
C THR A 435 -14.83 8.55 -4.76
N ARG A 436 -14.55 7.98 -5.92
CA ARG A 436 -15.10 6.67 -6.26
C ARG A 436 -14.19 5.53 -5.78
N LEU A 437 -14.77 4.47 -5.22
CA LEU A 437 -14.03 3.25 -4.86
C LEU A 437 -14.23 2.18 -5.94
N ILE A 438 -13.12 1.63 -6.45
CA ILE A 438 -13.12 0.55 -7.43
C ILE A 438 -12.42 -0.63 -6.79
N LEU A 439 -13.14 -1.73 -6.61
CA LEU A 439 -12.60 -3.00 -6.12
C LEU A 439 -12.44 -3.95 -7.29
N ALA A 440 -11.25 -4.51 -7.47
CA ALA A 440 -10.98 -5.49 -8.50
C ALA A 440 -10.32 -6.73 -7.90
N GLY A 441 -10.67 -7.90 -8.41
CA GLY A 441 -10.10 -9.15 -7.93
C GLY A 441 -10.91 -10.35 -8.36
N ASP A 442 -10.78 -11.43 -7.59
CA ASP A 442 -11.57 -12.64 -7.77
C ASP A 442 -11.93 -13.24 -6.39
N PRO A 443 -13.23 -13.29 -6.01
CA PRO A 443 -13.64 -13.80 -4.71
C PRO A 443 -13.59 -15.34 -4.64
N LYS A 444 -13.38 -16.01 -5.79
CA LYS A 444 -13.24 -17.47 -5.90
C LYS A 444 -11.77 -17.93 -5.89
N GLN A 445 -10.82 -17.00 -5.90
CA GLN A 445 -9.40 -17.28 -5.62
C GLN A 445 -9.07 -17.06 -4.14
N LEU A 446 -7.79 -17.21 -3.78
CA LEU A 446 -7.27 -17.01 -2.42
C LEU A 446 -7.83 -15.75 -1.77
N GLY A 447 -8.49 -15.95 -0.63
CA GLY A 447 -9.00 -14.88 0.22
C GLY A 447 -8.02 -14.49 1.33
N PRO A 448 -8.50 -13.73 2.32
CA PRO A 448 -7.69 -13.26 3.44
C PRO A 448 -7.06 -14.40 4.24
N VAL A 449 -5.74 -14.35 4.41
CA VAL A 449 -4.99 -15.31 5.23
C VAL A 449 -4.92 -14.80 6.67
N THR A 450 -5.35 -15.61 7.62
CA THR A 450 -5.25 -15.32 9.06
C THR A 450 -4.51 -16.41 9.81
N THR A 451 -3.64 -16.00 10.73
CA THR A 451 -2.91 -16.89 11.65
C THR A 451 -3.71 -17.20 12.91
N ALA A 452 -4.75 -16.41 13.20
CA ALA A 452 -5.55 -16.53 14.40
C ALA A 452 -6.56 -17.68 14.26
N LYS A 453 -6.14 -18.90 14.61
CA LYS A 453 -6.98 -20.12 14.59
C LYS A 453 -8.30 -19.98 15.37
N VAL A 454 -8.38 -19.06 16.33
CA VAL A 454 -9.63 -18.75 17.03
C VAL A 454 -10.72 -18.27 16.07
N LEU A 455 -10.35 -17.55 15.00
CA LEU A 455 -11.26 -17.11 13.95
C LEU A 455 -11.78 -18.27 13.09
N ASP A 456 -11.13 -19.45 13.12
CA ASP A 456 -11.63 -20.64 12.44
C ASP A 456 -12.81 -21.26 13.20
N ARG A 457 -12.91 -20.98 14.51
CA ARG A 457 -13.99 -21.50 15.37
C ARG A 457 -15.25 -20.64 15.33
N PHE A 458 -15.13 -19.39 14.90
CA PHE A 458 -16.22 -18.43 14.89
C PHE A 458 -16.44 -17.93 13.45
N ASP A 459 -17.61 -18.17 12.86
CA ASP A 459 -17.99 -17.61 11.56
C ASP A 459 -18.38 -16.12 11.70
N ILE A 460 -17.42 -15.29 12.14
CA ILE A 460 -17.61 -13.85 12.34
C ILE A 460 -17.32 -13.03 11.08
N GLY A 461 -17.13 -13.69 9.93
CA GLY A 461 -16.95 -13.03 8.63
C GLY A 461 -15.58 -12.40 8.37
N TYR A 462 -14.62 -12.42 9.32
CA TYR A 462 -13.30 -11.79 9.13
C TYR A 462 -12.50 -12.33 7.92
N LYS A 463 -12.78 -13.56 7.48
CA LYS A 463 -12.17 -14.18 6.30
C LYS A 463 -12.89 -13.86 4.99
N LYS A 464 -13.89 -12.98 5.01
CA LYS A 464 -14.61 -12.50 3.83
C LYS A 464 -14.04 -11.14 3.45
N SER A 465 -13.74 -10.96 2.17
CA SER A 465 -13.33 -9.67 1.64
C SER A 465 -14.56 -8.78 1.40
N LEU A 466 -14.33 -7.47 1.32
CA LEU A 466 -15.39 -6.52 0.97
C LEU A 466 -16.01 -6.88 -0.38
N MET A 467 -15.15 -7.22 -1.34
CA MET A 467 -15.53 -7.66 -2.68
C MET A 467 -16.44 -8.89 -2.65
N GLU A 468 -16.09 -9.91 -1.84
CA GLU A 468 -16.94 -11.10 -1.70
C GLU A 468 -18.32 -10.72 -1.14
N ARG A 469 -18.37 -9.87 -0.12
CA ARG A 469 -19.65 -9.45 0.46
C ARG A 469 -20.50 -8.66 -0.53
N LEU A 470 -19.90 -7.74 -1.28
CA LEU A 470 -20.61 -6.95 -2.31
C LEU A 470 -21.09 -7.81 -3.48
N SER A 471 -20.31 -8.80 -3.91
CA SER A 471 -20.71 -9.72 -4.99
C SER A 471 -21.94 -10.58 -4.65
N LYS A 472 -22.27 -10.71 -3.37
CA LYS A 472 -23.44 -11.46 -2.88
C LYS A 472 -24.59 -10.53 -2.46
N TYR A 473 -24.38 -9.22 -2.54
CA TYR A 473 -25.36 -8.23 -2.08
C TYR A 473 -26.35 -7.98 -3.21
N SER A 474 -27.61 -8.39 -3.03
CA SER A 474 -28.65 -8.36 -4.07
C SER A 474 -28.88 -6.99 -4.70
N CYS A 475 -28.61 -5.90 -3.97
CA CYS A 475 -28.76 -4.55 -4.49
C CYS A 475 -27.62 -4.16 -5.46
N PHE A 476 -26.47 -4.83 -5.41
CA PHE A 476 -25.33 -4.55 -6.29
C PHE A 476 -25.59 -5.00 -7.74
N ASP A 477 -26.34 -6.10 -7.91
CA ASP A 477 -26.85 -6.54 -9.21
C ASP A 477 -27.89 -5.57 -9.76
N SER A 478 -28.79 -5.06 -8.91
CA SER A 478 -29.85 -4.13 -9.36
C SER A 478 -29.34 -2.74 -9.77
N VAL A 479 -28.22 -2.28 -9.19
CA VAL A 479 -27.61 -0.96 -9.51
C VAL A 479 -26.58 -1.08 -10.64
N ASN A 480 -26.34 -2.28 -11.17
CA ASN A 480 -25.43 -2.52 -12.31
C ASN A 480 -23.98 -2.03 -12.06
N ASN A 481 -23.55 -1.99 -10.80
CA ASN A 481 -22.23 -1.54 -10.35
C ASN A 481 -21.19 -2.66 -10.27
N MET A 482 -21.47 -3.79 -10.91
CA MET A 482 -20.58 -4.93 -11.02
C MET A 482 -20.41 -5.34 -12.49
N VAL A 483 -19.21 -5.81 -12.83
CA VAL A 483 -18.93 -6.50 -14.09
C VAL A 483 -18.07 -7.71 -13.80
N GLU A 484 -18.43 -8.86 -14.38
CA GLU A 484 -17.60 -10.06 -14.40
C GLU A 484 -17.00 -10.26 -15.80
N LEU A 485 -15.68 -10.38 -15.88
CA LEU A 485 -14.96 -10.66 -17.13
C LEU A 485 -15.02 -12.15 -17.46
N GLN A 486 -15.15 -12.48 -18.74
CA GLN A 486 -15.43 -13.86 -19.18
C GLN A 486 -14.38 -14.44 -20.14
N GLU A 487 -13.60 -13.59 -20.82
CA GLU A 487 -12.62 -14.03 -21.81
C GLU A 487 -11.23 -14.22 -21.19
N ASN A 488 -10.68 -15.44 -21.22
CA ASN A 488 -9.34 -15.80 -20.77
C ASN A 488 -8.32 -15.74 -21.93
N TYR A 489 -7.20 -15.06 -21.69
CA TYR A 489 -6.09 -14.86 -22.64
C TYR A 489 -4.80 -15.57 -22.24
N ARG A 490 -4.82 -16.34 -21.14
CA ARG A 490 -3.62 -16.86 -20.48
C ARG A 490 -3.37 -18.33 -20.78
N SER A 491 -4.42 -19.12 -20.65
CA SER A 491 -4.33 -20.56 -20.43
C SER A 491 -4.91 -21.32 -21.60
N HIS A 492 -4.33 -22.49 -21.88
CA HIS A 492 -4.84 -23.44 -22.84
C HIS A 492 -6.31 -23.77 -22.58
N GLU A 493 -7.11 -23.89 -23.66
CA GLU A 493 -8.55 -24.17 -23.61
C GLU A 493 -8.95 -25.28 -22.61
N LYS A 494 -8.31 -26.46 -22.63
CA LYS A 494 -8.62 -27.56 -21.71
C LYS A 494 -8.32 -27.26 -20.24
N ILE A 495 -7.34 -26.40 -19.96
CA ILE A 495 -7.10 -25.92 -18.59
C ILE A 495 -8.24 -24.97 -18.18
N VAL A 496 -8.64 -24.06 -19.08
CA VAL A 496 -9.73 -23.11 -18.87
C VAL A 496 -11.06 -23.83 -18.67
N GLU A 497 -11.43 -24.77 -19.53
CA GLU A 497 -12.63 -25.61 -19.42
C GLU A 497 -12.74 -26.20 -18.01
N ILE A 498 -11.68 -26.87 -17.53
CA ILE A 498 -11.68 -27.51 -16.21
C ILE A 498 -11.96 -26.51 -15.08
N PHE A 499 -11.19 -25.42 -14.97
CA PHE A 499 -11.42 -24.49 -13.85
C PHE A 499 -12.69 -23.65 -14.03
N SER A 500 -13.11 -23.40 -15.27
CA SER A 500 -14.35 -22.68 -15.59
C SER A 500 -15.57 -23.49 -15.15
N ASP A 501 -15.61 -24.78 -15.45
CA ASP A 501 -16.67 -25.69 -15.02
C ASP A 501 -16.69 -25.83 -13.49
N LEU A 502 -15.52 -26.05 -12.88
CA LEU A 502 -15.42 -26.28 -11.44
C LEU A 502 -15.78 -25.06 -10.59
N PHE A 503 -15.43 -23.85 -11.04
CA PHE A 503 -15.50 -22.65 -10.20
C PHE A 503 -16.32 -21.50 -10.80
N TYR A 504 -16.52 -21.44 -12.12
CA TYR A 504 -17.13 -20.30 -12.82
C TYR A 504 -18.33 -20.66 -13.69
N LYS A 505 -19.02 -21.78 -13.40
CA LYS A 505 -20.26 -22.19 -14.09
C LYS A 505 -20.11 -22.25 -15.62
N SER A 506 -18.92 -22.58 -16.11
CA SER A 506 -18.61 -22.63 -17.54
C SER A 506 -18.72 -21.29 -18.27
N GLU A 507 -18.74 -20.16 -17.55
CA GLU A 507 -18.87 -18.82 -18.13
C GLU A 507 -17.52 -18.20 -18.55
N VAL A 508 -16.40 -18.77 -18.11
CA VAL A 508 -15.06 -18.33 -18.52
C VAL A 508 -14.61 -19.12 -19.73
N LEU A 509 -14.28 -18.41 -20.81
CA LEU A 509 -13.97 -18.99 -22.12
C LEU A 509 -12.55 -18.64 -22.55
N ALA A 510 -11.82 -19.61 -23.09
CA ALA A 510 -10.52 -19.35 -23.71
C ALA A 510 -10.70 -18.63 -25.05
N THR A 511 -9.92 -17.57 -25.27
CA THR A 511 -9.96 -16.78 -26.52
C THR A 511 -8.91 -17.22 -27.54
N HIS A 512 -7.89 -17.96 -27.10
CA HIS A 512 -6.80 -18.42 -27.94
C HIS A 512 -6.68 -19.95 -27.87
N HIS A 513 -6.61 -20.57 -29.04
CA HIS A 513 -6.13 -21.95 -29.14
C HIS A 513 -4.60 -21.93 -29.07
N HIS A 514 -4.03 -22.49 -28.01
CA HIS A 514 -2.58 -22.58 -27.81
C HIS A 514 -1.92 -23.67 -28.68
N ASP A 515 -2.65 -24.24 -29.64
CA ASP A 515 -2.23 -25.37 -30.48
C ASP A 515 -0.92 -25.11 -31.25
N ASN A 516 -0.60 -23.83 -31.51
CA ASN A 516 0.63 -23.43 -32.18
C ASN A 516 1.86 -23.35 -31.25
N ASP A 517 1.73 -23.45 -29.92
CA ASP A 517 2.90 -23.46 -29.03
C ASP A 517 3.67 -24.80 -29.18
N SER A 518 5.00 -24.71 -29.24
CA SER A 518 5.90 -25.85 -29.41
C SER A 518 5.77 -26.92 -28.31
N ILE A 519 5.38 -26.53 -27.09
CA ILE A 519 5.14 -27.43 -25.95
C ILE A 519 3.89 -28.28 -26.25
N CYS A 520 2.80 -27.63 -26.66
CA CYS A 520 1.52 -28.30 -26.95
C CYS A 520 1.67 -29.32 -28.09
N ARG A 521 2.46 -29.00 -29.12
CA ARG A 521 2.73 -29.93 -30.25
C ARG A 521 3.48 -31.20 -29.85
N HIS A 522 4.42 -31.12 -28.90
CA HIS A 522 5.28 -32.26 -28.54
C HIS A 522 4.78 -33.09 -27.35
N ILE A 523 3.98 -32.48 -26.47
CA ILE A 523 3.48 -33.14 -25.26
C ILE A 523 2.07 -33.72 -25.48
N GLY A 524 1.48 -33.43 -26.65
CA GLY A 524 0.20 -33.95 -27.14
C GLY A 524 -0.97 -33.01 -26.85
N HIS A 525 -2.14 -33.31 -27.42
CA HIS A 525 -3.41 -32.56 -27.25
C HIS A 525 -3.96 -32.55 -25.81
N TYR A 526 -3.18 -33.01 -24.83
CA TYR A 526 -3.61 -33.25 -23.46
C TYR A 526 -2.77 -32.38 -22.50
N PRO A 527 -3.08 -31.08 -22.39
CA PRO A 527 -2.30 -30.11 -21.62
C PRO A 527 -2.51 -30.24 -20.09
N VAL A 528 -3.26 -31.24 -19.65
CA VAL A 528 -3.58 -31.53 -18.25
C VAL A 528 -3.28 -33.00 -17.98
N ARG A 529 -2.65 -33.28 -16.84
CA ARG A 529 -2.41 -34.65 -16.36
C ARG A 529 -2.68 -34.76 -14.87
N PHE A 530 -3.36 -35.83 -14.48
CA PHE A 530 -3.38 -36.29 -13.10
C PHE A 530 -2.51 -37.55 -12.99
N VAL A 531 -1.53 -37.53 -12.09
CA VAL A 531 -0.56 -38.59 -11.89
C VAL A 531 -0.81 -39.20 -10.53
N ASP A 532 -1.37 -40.41 -10.52
CA ASP A 532 -1.74 -41.11 -9.29
C ASP A 532 -0.52 -41.83 -8.70
N VAL A 533 -0.06 -41.35 -7.54
CA VAL A 533 1.16 -41.82 -6.89
C VAL A 533 0.84 -42.57 -5.61
N MET A 534 1.24 -43.85 -5.58
CA MET A 534 1.21 -44.68 -4.38
C MET A 534 2.41 -44.38 -3.49
N GLY A 535 2.27 -43.33 -2.66
CA GLY A 535 3.23 -42.92 -1.63
C GLY A 535 2.60 -42.84 -0.24
N GLU A 536 3.44 -42.52 0.75
CA GLU A 536 3.02 -42.27 2.13
C GLU A 536 3.35 -40.83 2.55
N GLU A 537 2.53 -40.27 3.45
CA GLU A 537 2.76 -38.93 4.00
C GLU A 537 3.65 -39.01 5.25
N GLU A 538 4.67 -38.17 5.33
CA GLU A 538 5.61 -38.08 6.44
C GLU A 538 5.49 -36.70 7.12
N LEU A 539 5.42 -36.66 8.44
CA LEU A 539 5.32 -35.42 9.23
C LEU A 539 6.68 -35.02 9.80
N ASN A 540 7.00 -33.73 9.77
CA ASN A 540 8.12 -33.19 10.55
C ASN A 540 7.69 -32.84 12.00
N SER A 541 8.65 -32.48 12.83
CA SER A 541 8.44 -32.08 14.24
C SER A 541 7.53 -30.84 14.40
N GLN A 542 7.36 -30.04 13.35
CA GLN A 542 6.51 -28.85 13.33
C GLN A 542 5.10 -29.11 12.77
N GLY A 543 4.78 -30.35 12.40
CA GLY A 543 3.47 -30.76 11.88
C GLY A 543 3.23 -30.45 10.40
N SER A 544 4.27 -30.16 9.61
CA SER A 544 4.19 -30.04 8.15
C SER A 544 4.43 -31.40 7.47
N CYS A 545 3.75 -31.66 6.36
CA CYS A 545 3.84 -32.92 5.62
C CYS A 545 4.83 -32.88 4.45
N ARG A 546 5.40 -34.03 4.12
CA ARG A 546 6.03 -34.33 2.83
C ARG A 546 5.59 -35.70 2.31
N ASN A 547 5.80 -35.95 1.02
CA ASN A 547 5.61 -37.26 0.39
C ASN A 547 6.76 -37.48 -0.59
N THR A 548 7.63 -38.44 -0.27
CA THR A 548 8.85 -38.73 -1.02
C THR A 548 8.54 -39.27 -2.42
N ALA A 549 7.51 -40.10 -2.57
CA ALA A 549 7.13 -40.66 -3.87
C ALA A 549 6.60 -39.57 -4.81
N GLU A 550 5.76 -38.66 -4.31
CA GLU A 550 5.29 -37.52 -5.09
C GLU A 550 6.44 -36.57 -5.46
N ALA A 551 7.37 -36.31 -4.53
CA ALA A 551 8.54 -35.49 -4.82
C ALA A 551 9.41 -36.10 -5.94
N ASN A 552 9.58 -37.43 -5.95
CA ASN A 552 10.29 -38.12 -7.02
C ASN A 552 9.56 -37.98 -8.37
N ALA A 553 8.23 -38.10 -8.39
CA ALA A 553 7.43 -37.88 -9.59
C ALA A 553 7.56 -36.43 -10.11
N VAL A 554 7.55 -35.43 -9.22
CA VAL A 554 7.82 -34.02 -9.58
C VAL A 554 9.18 -33.90 -10.29
N LEU A 555 10.24 -34.45 -9.71
CA LEU A 555 11.59 -34.38 -10.27
C LEU A 555 11.71 -35.10 -11.61
N GLN A 556 10.98 -36.21 -11.80
CA GLN A 556 10.93 -36.91 -13.09
C GLN A 556 10.26 -36.06 -14.17
N TYR A 557 9.15 -35.39 -13.86
CA TYR A 557 8.50 -34.47 -14.80
C TYR A 557 9.40 -33.28 -15.16
N ILE A 558 10.11 -32.71 -14.17
CA ILE A 558 11.09 -31.65 -14.43
C ILE A 558 12.17 -32.14 -15.40
N LYS A 559 12.75 -33.32 -15.15
CA LYS A 559 13.73 -33.94 -16.06
C LYS A 559 13.16 -34.21 -17.44
N PHE A 560 11.91 -34.66 -17.53
CA PHE A 560 11.23 -34.88 -18.81
C PHE A 560 11.15 -33.59 -19.62
N PHE A 561 10.71 -32.47 -19.02
CA PHE A 561 10.64 -31.19 -19.72
C PHE A 561 12.02 -30.64 -20.11
N LYS A 562 13.03 -30.79 -19.24
CA LYS A 562 14.43 -30.43 -19.58
C LYS A 562 14.94 -31.26 -20.76
N ASN A 563 14.74 -32.57 -20.75
CA ASN A 563 15.15 -33.46 -21.84
C ASN A 563 14.47 -33.11 -23.18
N LEU A 564 13.21 -32.69 -23.18
CA LEU A 564 12.55 -32.19 -24.40
C LEU A 564 13.23 -30.93 -24.94
N SER A 565 13.68 -30.05 -24.04
CA SER A 565 14.46 -28.86 -24.39
C SER A 565 15.82 -29.22 -24.97
N ASP A 566 16.55 -30.13 -24.34
CA ASP A 566 17.88 -30.58 -24.78
C ASP A 566 17.84 -31.27 -26.16
N GLN A 567 16.77 -32.03 -26.42
CA GLN A 567 16.49 -32.65 -27.72
C GLN A 567 16.03 -31.65 -28.78
N LYS A 568 16.00 -30.34 -28.48
CA LYS A 568 15.53 -29.26 -29.35
C LYS A 568 14.12 -29.45 -29.89
N LYS A 569 13.27 -30.20 -29.16
CA LYS A 569 11.86 -30.40 -29.51
C LYS A 569 11.04 -29.15 -29.19
N CYS A 570 11.27 -28.55 -28.03
CA CYS A 570 10.64 -27.31 -27.61
C CYS A 570 11.56 -26.52 -26.68
N ILE A 571 11.59 -25.19 -26.79
CA ILE A 571 12.41 -24.36 -25.89
C ILE A 571 11.66 -24.20 -24.57
N ILE A 572 12.20 -24.82 -23.51
CA ILE A 572 11.70 -24.72 -22.13
C ILE A 572 12.87 -24.29 -21.24
N ASN A 573 12.74 -23.13 -20.61
CA ASN A 573 13.69 -22.63 -19.61
C ASN A 573 13.24 -22.99 -18.19
N ASP A 574 14.15 -22.99 -17.22
CA ASP A 574 13.81 -23.21 -15.80
C ASP A 574 12.70 -22.23 -15.31
N GLU A 575 12.75 -20.99 -15.79
CA GLU A 575 11.78 -19.95 -15.45
C GLU A 575 10.37 -20.22 -16.02
N ASP A 576 10.24 -21.12 -17.00
CA ASP A 576 8.95 -21.54 -17.57
C ASP A 576 8.23 -22.59 -16.71
N ILE A 577 8.95 -23.23 -15.77
CA ILE A 577 8.44 -24.30 -14.91
C ILE A 577 8.20 -23.75 -13.51
N GLY A 578 7.05 -24.08 -12.94
CA GLY A 578 6.74 -23.84 -11.53
C GLY A 578 6.23 -25.08 -10.82
N VAL A 579 6.67 -25.26 -9.58
CA VAL A 579 6.17 -26.31 -8.68
C VAL A 579 5.40 -25.68 -7.52
N ILE A 580 4.14 -26.10 -7.36
CA ILE A 580 3.27 -25.68 -6.27
C ILE A 580 3.13 -26.83 -5.27
N ALA A 581 3.55 -26.58 -4.03
CA ALA A 581 3.47 -27.52 -2.93
C ALA A 581 2.76 -26.90 -1.72
N PRO A 582 1.64 -27.47 -1.24
CA PRO A 582 0.81 -26.89 -0.18
C PRO A 582 1.51 -26.90 1.19
N TYR A 583 2.56 -27.72 1.36
CA TYR A 583 3.32 -27.84 2.58
C TYR A 583 4.75 -27.35 2.39
N LYS A 584 5.21 -26.47 3.29
CA LYS A 584 6.57 -25.93 3.26
C LYS A 584 7.63 -27.03 3.33
N TYR A 585 7.37 -28.09 4.09
CA TYR A 585 8.28 -29.23 4.18
C TYR A 585 8.48 -29.93 2.83
N GLN A 586 7.39 -30.19 2.09
CA GLN A 586 7.47 -30.72 0.71
C GLN A 586 8.19 -29.75 -0.24
N ALA A 587 7.87 -28.45 -0.18
CA ALA A 587 8.50 -27.45 -1.04
C ALA A 587 10.03 -27.39 -0.84
N SER A 588 10.49 -27.35 0.42
CA SER A 588 11.92 -27.37 0.74
C SER A 588 12.57 -28.69 0.33
N PHE A 589 11.91 -29.81 0.57
CA PHE A 589 12.42 -31.13 0.21
C PHE A 589 12.65 -31.32 -1.30
N ILE A 590 11.76 -30.77 -2.14
CA ILE A 590 11.92 -30.74 -3.60
C ILE A 590 13.05 -29.78 -3.98
N ARG A 591 13.08 -28.57 -3.42
CA ARG A 591 14.10 -27.56 -3.73
C ARG A 591 15.53 -28.05 -3.45
N GLU A 592 15.74 -28.75 -2.34
CA GLU A 592 17.03 -29.36 -1.98
C GLU A 592 17.52 -30.43 -2.96
N ARG A 593 16.63 -30.98 -3.79
CA ARG A 593 16.93 -32.02 -4.79
C ARG A 593 17.03 -31.47 -6.22
N LEU A 594 16.75 -30.19 -6.41
CA LEU A 594 17.04 -29.52 -7.67
C LEU A 594 18.54 -29.22 -7.78
N GLU A 595 19.00 -28.98 -9.00
CA GLU A 595 20.35 -28.49 -9.25
C GLU A 595 20.56 -27.14 -8.55
N LYS A 596 21.77 -26.87 -8.06
CA LYS A 596 22.05 -25.67 -7.23
C LYS A 596 21.80 -24.36 -7.96
N ASP A 597 21.98 -24.35 -9.27
CA ASP A 597 21.77 -23.25 -10.20
C ASP A 597 20.37 -23.25 -10.83
N SER A 598 19.51 -24.18 -10.43
CA SER A 598 18.14 -24.23 -10.93
C SER A 598 17.36 -22.98 -10.58
N LYS A 599 16.73 -22.38 -11.60
CA LYS A 599 15.83 -21.23 -11.43
C LYS A 599 14.35 -21.62 -11.31
N ILE A 600 14.07 -22.92 -11.21
CA ILE A 600 12.71 -23.43 -11.09
C ILE A 600 12.16 -22.99 -9.73
N GLN A 601 11.03 -22.30 -9.77
CA GLN A 601 10.39 -21.83 -8.56
C GLN A 601 9.62 -22.99 -7.90
N VAL A 602 9.88 -23.25 -6.62
CA VAL A 602 9.15 -24.24 -5.82
C VAL A 602 8.60 -23.53 -4.60
N ASP A 603 7.28 -23.41 -4.45
CA ASP A 603 6.70 -22.72 -3.30
C ASP A 603 5.23 -23.07 -3.04
N THR A 604 4.65 -22.50 -1.98
CA THR A 604 3.23 -22.70 -1.65
C THR A 604 2.31 -21.88 -2.56
N VAL A 605 1.02 -22.26 -2.60
CA VAL A 605 -0.01 -21.60 -3.40
C VAL A 605 -0.08 -20.10 -3.09
N GLU A 606 0.03 -19.73 -1.81
CA GLU A 606 -0.01 -18.33 -1.34
C GLU A 606 1.10 -17.48 -1.94
N LYS A 607 2.31 -18.03 -2.12
CA LYS A 607 3.42 -17.29 -2.72
C LYS A 607 3.42 -17.31 -4.25
N TYR A 608 2.69 -18.24 -4.85
CA TYR A 608 2.44 -18.29 -6.29
C TYR A 608 1.35 -17.31 -6.75
N GLN A 609 0.71 -16.61 -5.82
CA GLN A 609 -0.32 -15.64 -6.12
C GLN A 609 0.22 -14.48 -6.96
N GLY A 610 -0.52 -14.13 -8.02
CA GLY A 610 -0.08 -13.13 -9.01
C GLY A 610 1.05 -13.62 -9.94
N MET A 611 1.52 -14.85 -9.79
CA MET A 611 2.50 -15.47 -10.68
C MET A 611 1.82 -16.43 -11.65
N GLU A 612 2.50 -16.73 -12.75
CA GLU A 612 2.04 -17.62 -13.82
C GLU A 612 3.26 -18.24 -14.49
N LYS A 613 3.12 -19.50 -14.95
CA LYS A 613 4.21 -20.24 -15.59
C LYS A 613 3.67 -20.99 -16.80
N ARG A 614 4.52 -21.26 -17.79
CA ARG A 614 4.11 -22.06 -18.95
C ARG A 614 3.72 -23.47 -18.50
N ILE A 615 4.47 -24.02 -17.55
CA ILE A 615 4.26 -25.35 -16.99
C ILE A 615 4.10 -25.23 -15.47
N ILE A 616 3.03 -25.82 -14.93
CA ILE A 616 2.82 -25.94 -13.48
C ILE A 616 2.71 -27.41 -13.09
N ILE A 617 3.46 -27.77 -12.05
CA ILE A 617 3.40 -29.08 -11.40
C ILE A 617 2.90 -28.88 -9.97
N ILE A 618 1.78 -29.50 -9.62
CA ILE A 618 1.19 -29.46 -8.29
C ILE A 618 1.43 -30.80 -7.60
N THR A 619 1.96 -30.80 -6.38
CA THR A 619 2.02 -31.99 -5.49
C THR A 619 1.01 -31.81 -4.36
N THR A 620 0.21 -32.82 -4.09
CA THR A 620 -0.88 -32.74 -3.09
C THR A 620 -0.47 -33.27 -1.71
N VAL A 621 0.54 -34.14 -1.66
CA VAL A 621 1.21 -34.70 -0.48
C VAL A 621 0.38 -35.67 0.35
N ARG A 622 -0.92 -35.41 0.51
CA ARG A 622 -1.76 -36.10 1.49
C ARG A 622 -2.23 -37.46 0.97
N THR A 623 -2.18 -38.43 1.86
CA THR A 623 -2.55 -39.83 1.58
C THR A 623 -3.73 -40.30 2.44
N LYS A 624 -4.21 -39.44 3.35
CA LYS A 624 -5.35 -39.66 4.25
C LYS A 624 -6.52 -38.73 3.90
N SER A 625 -7.73 -39.12 4.30
CA SER A 625 -9.00 -38.41 4.02
C SER A 625 -9.07 -36.98 4.57
N LYS A 626 -8.29 -36.63 5.61
CA LYS A 626 -8.25 -35.26 6.13
C LYS A 626 -7.29 -34.39 5.31
N LEU A 627 -7.81 -33.87 4.20
CA LEU A 627 -7.07 -33.08 3.21
C LEU A 627 -6.48 -31.76 3.76
N GLY A 628 -7.12 -31.14 4.75
CA GLY A 628 -6.65 -29.87 5.30
C GLY A 628 -6.67 -28.76 4.24
N PHE A 629 -5.57 -28.02 4.10
CA PHE A 629 -5.51 -26.86 3.21
C PHE A 629 -5.73 -27.19 1.72
N ILE A 630 -5.41 -28.40 1.27
CA ILE A 630 -5.61 -28.81 -0.13
C ILE A 630 -7.06 -29.12 -0.48
N GLY A 631 -7.96 -29.21 0.50
CA GLY A 631 -9.41 -29.34 0.25
C GLY A 631 -10.11 -27.99 0.05
N ASP A 632 -9.38 -26.88 0.19
CA ASP A 632 -9.94 -25.53 0.06
C ASP A 632 -10.11 -25.16 -1.43
N MET A 633 -11.35 -24.92 -1.84
CA MET A 633 -11.72 -24.56 -3.22
C MET A 633 -10.87 -23.42 -3.78
N ARG A 634 -10.64 -22.36 -2.98
CA ARG A 634 -9.91 -21.17 -3.43
C ARG A 634 -8.45 -21.49 -3.71
N ARG A 635 -7.82 -22.33 -2.89
CA ARG A 635 -6.44 -22.82 -3.13
C ARG A 635 -6.35 -23.68 -4.37
N ILE A 636 -7.31 -24.60 -4.57
CA ILE A 636 -7.35 -25.47 -5.76
C ILE A 636 -7.47 -24.62 -7.03
N ASN A 637 -8.45 -23.72 -7.08
CA ASN A 637 -8.65 -22.80 -8.20
C ASN A 637 -7.41 -21.94 -8.45
N THR A 638 -6.84 -21.36 -7.39
CA THR A 638 -5.63 -20.55 -7.49
C THR A 638 -4.45 -21.34 -8.04
N ALA A 639 -4.28 -22.61 -7.65
CA ALA A 639 -3.14 -23.44 -8.08
C ALA A 639 -3.28 -23.91 -9.54
N ILE A 640 -4.44 -24.44 -9.92
CA ILE A 640 -4.74 -24.94 -11.27
C ILE A 640 -4.61 -23.82 -12.30
N SER A 641 -5.11 -22.63 -11.98
CA SER A 641 -5.13 -21.47 -12.89
C SER A 641 -3.78 -20.74 -13.08
N ARG A 642 -2.68 -21.25 -12.50
CA ARG A 642 -1.32 -20.70 -12.73
C ARG A 642 -0.67 -21.20 -14.02
N ALA A 643 -1.18 -22.31 -14.56
CA ALA A 643 -0.65 -22.94 -15.77
C ALA A 643 -1.11 -22.19 -17.02
N LYS A 644 -0.18 -21.81 -17.90
CA LYS A 644 -0.51 -21.29 -19.24
C LYS A 644 -0.68 -22.41 -20.25
N HIS A 645 0.29 -23.32 -20.35
CA HIS A 645 0.34 -24.32 -21.43
C HIS A 645 0.18 -25.75 -20.93
N PHE A 646 0.72 -26.08 -19.76
CA PHE A 646 0.70 -27.45 -19.26
C PHE A 646 0.53 -27.52 -17.74
N LEU A 647 -0.38 -28.39 -17.29
CA LEU A 647 -0.69 -28.63 -15.88
C LEU A 647 -0.48 -30.11 -15.54
N VAL A 648 0.33 -30.37 -14.52
CA VAL A 648 0.47 -31.70 -13.92
C VAL A 648 0.02 -31.64 -12.47
N VAL A 649 -0.89 -32.51 -12.07
CA VAL A 649 -1.28 -32.70 -10.67
C VAL A 649 -0.82 -34.08 -10.24
N ILE A 650 -0.02 -34.13 -9.17
CA ILE A 650 0.59 -35.34 -8.62
C ILE A 650 -0.01 -35.55 -7.23
N GLY A 651 -0.59 -36.72 -7.00
CA GLY A 651 -1.27 -37.02 -5.74
C GLY A 651 -1.80 -38.42 -5.67
N LYS A 652 -2.41 -38.78 -4.54
CA LYS A 652 -3.09 -40.07 -4.35
C LYS A 652 -4.59 -39.91 -4.61
N SER A 653 -5.10 -40.50 -5.69
CA SER A 653 -6.52 -40.39 -6.10
C SER A 653 -7.48 -40.70 -4.95
N SER A 654 -7.31 -41.87 -4.31
CA SER A 654 -8.19 -42.37 -3.25
C SER A 654 -8.26 -41.47 -2.01
N ALA A 655 -7.24 -40.61 -1.79
CA ALA A 655 -7.27 -39.63 -0.71
C ALA A 655 -8.05 -38.38 -1.12
N LEU A 656 -7.84 -37.93 -2.36
CA LEU A 656 -8.37 -36.69 -2.93
C LEU A 656 -9.86 -36.78 -3.30
N GLU A 657 -10.36 -37.95 -3.70
CA GLU A 657 -11.77 -38.20 -4.04
C GLU A 657 -12.74 -37.85 -2.91
N ASN A 658 -12.27 -37.75 -1.66
CA ASN A 658 -13.09 -37.26 -0.54
C ASN A 658 -13.41 -35.74 -0.62
N SER A 659 -12.86 -35.02 -1.59
CA SER A 659 -13.18 -33.63 -1.89
C SER A 659 -13.90 -33.54 -3.22
N TYR A 660 -15.10 -32.95 -3.20
CA TYR A 660 -15.90 -32.70 -4.41
C TYR A 660 -15.07 -32.14 -5.57
N TYR A 661 -14.27 -31.09 -5.36
CA TYR A 661 -13.50 -30.46 -6.44
C TYR A 661 -12.41 -31.35 -7.02
N TRP A 662 -11.73 -32.13 -6.18
CA TRP A 662 -10.71 -33.07 -6.66
C TRP A 662 -11.32 -34.29 -7.33
N GLU A 663 -12.43 -34.81 -6.80
CA GLU A 663 -13.20 -35.88 -7.43
C GLU A 663 -13.62 -35.49 -8.84
N GLN A 664 -14.23 -34.30 -9.01
CA GLN A 664 -14.60 -33.78 -10.32
C GLN A 664 -13.39 -33.60 -11.24
N PHE A 665 -12.27 -33.04 -10.75
CA PHE A 665 -11.04 -32.91 -11.52
C PHE A 665 -10.49 -34.27 -12.00
N ILE A 666 -10.48 -35.27 -11.12
CA ILE A 666 -10.00 -36.63 -11.41
C ILE A 666 -10.92 -37.31 -12.42
N GLN A 667 -12.24 -37.20 -12.25
CA GLN A 667 -13.23 -37.75 -13.21
C GLN A 667 -13.04 -37.17 -14.61
N VAL A 668 -12.87 -35.85 -14.72
CA VAL A 668 -12.54 -35.21 -16.01
C VAL A 668 -11.25 -35.77 -16.58
N CYS A 669 -10.23 -36.00 -15.75
CA CYS A 669 -8.97 -36.57 -16.20
C CYS A 669 -9.10 -38.02 -16.68
N GLN A 670 -9.90 -38.85 -15.99
CA GLN A 670 -10.16 -40.25 -16.37
C GLN A 670 -10.90 -40.31 -17.72
N ASN A 671 -11.93 -39.48 -17.90
CA ASN A 671 -12.74 -39.45 -19.12
C ASN A 671 -11.96 -38.99 -20.36
N ASN A 672 -10.91 -38.18 -20.18
CA ASN A 672 -10.14 -37.57 -21.27
C ASN A 672 -8.74 -38.19 -21.49
N LYS A 673 -8.44 -39.34 -20.88
CA LYS A 673 -7.10 -39.99 -20.92
C LYS A 673 -5.97 -39.12 -20.33
N PHE A 674 -6.28 -38.21 -19.41
CA PHE A 674 -5.31 -37.38 -18.69
C PHE A 674 -4.84 -38.04 -17.39
N TYR A 675 -5.51 -39.11 -16.96
CA TYR A 675 -5.17 -39.87 -15.76
C TYR A 675 -4.06 -40.89 -16.06
N ILE A 676 -3.00 -40.87 -15.25
CA ILE A 676 -1.81 -41.72 -15.39
C ILE A 676 -1.54 -42.38 -14.04
N GLU A 677 -1.47 -43.71 -14.01
CA GLU A 677 -0.96 -44.45 -12.87
C GLU A 677 0.57 -44.36 -12.82
N TYR A 678 1.11 -43.90 -11.70
CA TYR A 678 2.55 -43.75 -11.55
C TYR A 678 3.21 -45.07 -11.16
N GLU A 679 3.82 -45.74 -12.13
CA GLU A 679 4.73 -46.84 -11.86
C GLU A 679 6.10 -46.28 -11.46
N GLN A 680 6.59 -46.60 -10.25
CA GLN A 680 7.93 -46.17 -9.79
C GLN A 680 9.10 -46.72 -10.64
N LYS A 681 8.83 -47.54 -11.65
CA LYS A 681 9.80 -48.15 -12.56
C LYS A 681 9.56 -47.66 -14.00
N PRO A 682 10.61 -47.40 -14.78
CA PRO A 682 10.45 -46.87 -16.14
C PRO A 682 9.89 -47.94 -17.08
N ARG A 683 8.95 -47.52 -17.95
CA ARG A 683 8.84 -48.08 -19.30
C ARG A 683 9.70 -47.26 -20.25
#